data_AF-A0A7M1QBX2-F1
#
_entry.id   AF-A0A7M1QBX2-F1
#
_cell.length_a   1.000
_cell.length_b   1.000
_cell.length_c   1.000
_cell.angle_alpha   90.00
_cell.angle_beta   90.00
_cell.angle_gamma   90.00
#
_symmetry.space_group_name_H-M   'P 1'
#
loop_
_entity.id
_entity.type
_entity.pdbx_description
1 polymer ?
#
loop_
_entity_poly.entity_id
_entity_poly.type
_entity_poly.pdbx_seq_one_letter_code
_entity_poly.pdbx_strand_id
1 'polypeptide(L)'
;MEQLNAARLLGLWQGENNPLVQPASFSDTQWILNATLGEIPKAEVSLDREAVDGLITWLFEWRHTNGRAITYQQARKRINRVLERLNQLPGMQAVLMPELVLVHRPTALPTTGRALIISEQMLQLDRRLLDWSRHTRSADAWLLLLAIRLMTRLGMGETVMLGTLAMLSHQHVDKQWLSIPSAPGERLPAGAHYRVRLPDDVWVPLRALLTREKDKEPSAWLLASRQKAETLAHRERVQHLRKRLKCAAKHCLKELGPHPDSDKKPSLDSWSTMVSACQFVPVFRGIPHLWARLLRQYPLPTSTPVPLLTDSGTAHRYSPGEQYGRLPDRPTGRGETPSMPELGEQTRPAGSFQVITDHLPDDWPRRAKNLLQQFLTDVRQLGKAKVNGVRFERPMQHLLEQYEERIIQLFGHAGSYPQWLLHYLYQQLRIEGNKLSTAGTKLSRLTPITMMLHEAVLDLSDWDDEVVLELQEAATAGSGWSENTRAAFYKTFRQFLAFCQHYGQLEEVSLPRSGAKSISPSVLRTRILSPDHMQTVWESLTGRLPDGDPRQMMGLVVALGFYGGLRASEVMSLTLNNVLLGPANAQGNSSCWIEIPGGKTPAARRRVALHVMAPPSVIEQMQGWVRARTSECAAWPLAETALFGPRHSPDAYARHSLIKPVIEWMRHVLGGDIDFHGLRHAAVSWTLLRLHAAQQPAFRQQLQHRHHWMFCDASLEATLTHFCGAEGHDTLARGTLLLQVAKWIGHRDSKTLLENYAHTLGIIHSDILAPKGR
;
A
#
# COMPACT_ATOMS: atom_id res chain seq x y z
N MET A 1 -10.39 -24.87 37.70
CA MET A 1 -10.89 -23.62 37.10
C MET A 1 -11.97 -23.06 38.00
N GLU A 2 -11.90 -21.77 38.36
CA GLU A 2 -12.96 -21.14 39.13
C GLU A 2 -14.22 -21.04 38.27
N GLN A 3 -15.36 -21.52 38.80
CA GLN A 3 -16.64 -21.34 38.14
C GLN A 3 -17.11 -19.89 38.33
N LEU A 4 -17.43 -19.23 37.22
CA LEU A 4 -17.82 -17.83 37.18
C LEU A 4 -19.28 -17.70 36.73
N ASN A 5 -20.04 -16.86 37.41
CA ASN A 5 -21.31 -16.34 36.94
C ASN A 5 -21.23 -14.80 36.85
N ALA A 6 -22.25 -14.18 36.26
CA ALA A 6 -22.26 -12.74 36.04
C ALA A 6 -22.08 -11.92 37.33
N ALA A 7 -22.72 -12.32 38.44
CA ALA A 7 -22.62 -11.63 39.72
C ALA A 7 -21.19 -11.67 40.30
N ARG A 8 -20.55 -12.84 40.26
CA ARG A 8 -19.17 -13.02 40.76
C ARG A 8 -18.18 -12.23 39.91
N LEU A 9 -18.34 -12.22 38.59
CA LEU A 9 -17.46 -11.50 37.69
C LEU A 9 -17.61 -9.97 37.82
N LEU A 10 -18.84 -9.47 38.00
CA LEU A 10 -19.08 -8.07 38.30
C LEU A 10 -18.40 -7.64 39.62
N GLY A 11 -18.48 -8.48 40.66
CA GLY A 11 -17.82 -8.22 41.94
C GLY A 11 -16.30 -8.13 41.82
N LEU A 12 -15.68 -9.04 41.05
CA LEU A 12 -14.25 -9.01 40.75
C LEU A 12 -13.86 -7.72 40.01
N TRP A 13 -14.57 -7.41 38.93
CA TRP A 13 -14.30 -6.20 38.13
C TRP A 13 -14.56 -4.89 38.90
N GLN A 14 -15.48 -4.88 39.86
CA GLN A 14 -15.67 -3.76 40.78
C GLN A 14 -14.50 -3.61 41.74
N GLY A 15 -13.99 -4.72 42.31
CA GLY A 15 -12.79 -4.71 43.15
C GLY A 15 -11.54 -4.22 42.43
N GLU A 16 -11.46 -4.47 41.12
CA GLU A 16 -10.35 -4.05 40.25
C GLU A 16 -10.52 -2.64 39.65
N ASN A 17 -11.59 -1.91 39.98
CA ASN A 17 -11.93 -0.62 39.35
C ASN A 17 -11.98 -0.68 37.81
N ASN A 18 -12.48 -1.78 37.24
CA ASN A 18 -12.52 -1.97 35.80
C ASN A 18 -13.41 -0.91 35.12
N PRO A 19 -12.97 -0.26 34.02
CA PRO A 19 -13.75 0.78 33.33
C PRO A 19 -15.11 0.30 32.82
N LEU A 20 -15.31 -1.01 32.65
CA LEU A 20 -16.58 -1.60 32.23
C LEU A 20 -17.67 -1.56 33.32
N VAL A 21 -17.31 -1.44 34.59
CA VAL A 21 -18.28 -1.42 35.71
C VAL A 21 -18.51 -0.03 36.29
N GLN A 22 -18.05 1.02 35.60
CA GLN A 22 -18.36 2.41 36.00
C GLN A 22 -19.86 2.71 35.95
N PRO A 23 -20.38 3.63 36.78
CA PRO A 23 -21.81 3.90 36.92
C PRO A 23 -22.55 4.16 35.60
N ALA A 24 -21.90 4.86 34.65
CA ALA A 24 -22.48 5.18 33.35
C ALA A 24 -22.70 3.96 32.43
N SER A 25 -22.04 2.84 32.72
CA SER A 25 -21.98 1.68 31.82
C SER A 25 -22.27 0.34 32.51
N PHE A 26 -22.43 0.37 33.85
CA PHE A 26 -22.68 -0.78 34.70
C PHE A 26 -23.89 -1.60 34.25
N SER A 27 -25.02 -0.94 33.97
CA SER A 27 -26.26 -1.60 33.52
C SER A 27 -26.07 -2.39 32.21
N ASP A 28 -25.20 -1.92 31.32
CA ASP A 28 -24.92 -2.66 30.08
C ASP A 28 -24.06 -3.86 30.36
N THR A 29 -22.99 -3.69 31.14
CA THR A 29 -22.10 -4.80 31.49
C THR A 29 -22.86 -5.89 32.22
N GLN A 30 -23.70 -5.51 33.17
CA GLN A 30 -24.54 -6.45 33.90
C GLN A 30 -25.48 -7.21 32.97
N TRP A 31 -26.17 -6.51 32.07
CA TRP A 31 -27.05 -7.16 31.09
C TRP A 31 -26.29 -8.12 30.18
N ILE A 32 -25.14 -7.69 29.64
CA ILE A 32 -24.31 -8.48 28.71
C ILE A 32 -23.77 -9.73 29.41
N LEU A 33 -23.25 -9.60 30.63
CA LEU A 33 -22.74 -10.72 31.39
C LEU A 33 -23.84 -11.69 31.79
N ASN A 34 -25.03 -11.20 32.17
CA ASN A 34 -26.18 -12.05 32.44
C ASN A 34 -26.62 -12.83 31.19
N ALA A 35 -26.67 -12.16 30.03
CA ALA A 35 -27.03 -12.80 28.77
C ALA A 35 -25.98 -13.83 28.29
N THR A 36 -24.71 -13.66 28.69
CA THR A 36 -23.59 -14.52 28.27
C THR A 36 -23.36 -15.69 29.23
N LEU A 37 -23.26 -15.41 30.53
CA LEU A 37 -22.88 -16.38 31.56
C LEU A 37 -24.11 -17.01 32.23
N GLY A 38 -25.24 -16.30 32.30
CA GLY A 38 -26.41 -16.70 33.08
C GLY A 38 -26.18 -16.63 34.59
N GLU A 39 -27.13 -17.18 35.36
CA GLU A 39 -27.08 -17.22 36.83
C GLU A 39 -26.26 -18.40 37.37
N ILE A 40 -26.20 -19.49 36.60
CA ILE A 40 -25.50 -20.72 36.95
C ILE A 40 -24.00 -20.55 36.69
N PRO A 41 -23.11 -20.80 37.66
CA PRO A 41 -21.67 -20.74 37.45
C PRO A 41 -21.19 -21.69 36.35
N LYS A 42 -20.44 -21.17 35.38
CA LYS A 42 -19.86 -21.94 34.28
C LYS A 42 -18.33 -21.92 34.38
N ALA A 43 -17.71 -23.05 34.04
CA ALA A 43 -16.26 -23.15 33.91
C ALA A 43 -15.77 -22.74 32.51
N GLU A 44 -16.60 -22.91 31.48
CA GLU A 44 -16.26 -22.62 30.09
C GLU A 44 -17.45 -22.00 29.35
N VAL A 45 -17.18 -21.02 28.49
CA VAL A 45 -18.17 -20.40 27.59
C VAL A 45 -17.53 -20.15 26.24
N SER A 46 -18.17 -20.66 25.18
CA SER A 46 -17.79 -20.39 23.79
C SER A 46 -18.93 -19.70 23.06
N LEU A 47 -18.69 -18.48 22.56
CA LEU A 47 -19.64 -17.71 21.75
C LEU A 47 -19.13 -17.59 20.32
N ASP A 48 -19.86 -18.17 19.38
CA ASP A 48 -19.61 -18.02 17.96
C ASP A 48 -20.14 -16.68 17.41
N ARG A 49 -19.95 -16.46 16.11
CA ARG A 49 -20.35 -15.22 15.44
C ARG A 49 -21.86 -14.96 15.50
N GLU A 50 -22.67 -16.01 15.38
CA GLU A 50 -24.13 -15.88 15.33
C GLU A 50 -24.68 -15.52 16.73
N ALA A 51 -24.14 -16.17 17.77
CA ALA A 51 -24.45 -15.84 19.15
C ALA A 51 -24.08 -14.38 19.50
N VAL A 52 -22.92 -13.90 19.05
CA VAL A 52 -22.49 -12.52 19.29
C VAL A 52 -23.34 -11.50 18.50
N ASP A 53 -23.73 -11.81 17.27
CA ASP A 53 -24.64 -10.95 16.49
C ASP A 53 -26.04 -10.86 17.13
N GLY A 54 -26.53 -11.98 17.67
CA GLY A 54 -27.74 -12.03 18.49
C GLY A 54 -27.64 -11.13 19.73
N LEU A 55 -26.53 -11.21 20.47
CA LEU A 55 -26.27 -10.35 21.64
C LEU A 55 -26.24 -8.86 21.29
N ILE A 56 -25.69 -8.49 20.13
CA ILE A 56 -25.68 -7.09 19.67
C ILE A 56 -27.10 -6.60 19.39
N THR A 57 -27.89 -7.42 18.71
CA THR A 57 -29.29 -7.12 18.36
C THR A 57 -30.14 -6.98 19.62
N TRP A 58 -30.01 -7.91 20.56
CA TRP A 58 -30.74 -7.85 21.83
C TRP A 58 -30.33 -6.69 22.72
N LEU A 59 -29.05 -6.32 22.78
CA LEU A 59 -28.61 -5.12 23.52
C LEU A 59 -29.19 -3.85 22.91
N PHE A 60 -29.22 -3.76 21.58
CA PHE A 60 -29.80 -2.65 20.85
C PHE A 60 -31.29 -2.50 21.16
N GLU A 61 -32.06 -3.59 21.07
CA GLU A 61 -33.49 -3.62 21.39
C GLU A 61 -33.75 -3.30 22.86
N TRP A 62 -33.00 -3.92 23.77
CA TRP A 62 -33.12 -3.69 25.21
C TRP A 62 -32.89 -2.21 25.56
N ARG A 63 -31.90 -1.56 24.96
CA ARG A 63 -31.64 -0.13 25.16
C ARG A 63 -32.74 0.77 24.61
N HIS A 64 -33.34 0.40 23.47
CA HIS A 64 -34.48 1.09 22.90
C HIS A 64 -35.71 1.01 23.81
N THR A 65 -36.02 -0.18 24.33
CA THR A 65 -37.16 -0.41 25.21
C THR A 65 -37.01 0.27 26.57
N ASN A 66 -35.78 0.44 27.07
CA ASN A 66 -35.49 1.11 28.34
C ASN A 66 -35.25 2.63 28.23
N GLY A 67 -35.65 3.27 27.12
CA GLY A 67 -35.59 4.72 26.96
C GLY A 67 -34.18 5.31 26.83
N ARG A 68 -33.17 4.48 26.55
CA ARG A 68 -31.77 4.89 26.36
C ARG A 68 -31.25 4.40 25.00
N ALA A 69 -31.94 4.78 23.93
CA ALA A 69 -31.66 4.35 22.57
C ALA A 69 -30.17 4.55 22.22
N ILE A 70 -29.57 3.50 21.66
CA ILE A 70 -28.21 3.52 21.12
C ILE A 70 -28.25 3.08 19.66
N THR A 71 -27.28 3.50 18.87
CA THR A 71 -27.11 2.98 17.52
C THR A 71 -26.62 1.53 17.55
N TYR A 72 -26.91 0.76 16.50
CA TYR A 72 -26.40 -0.61 16.36
C TYR A 72 -24.85 -0.68 16.43
N GLN A 73 -24.17 0.37 15.93
CA GLN A 73 -22.71 0.50 16.03
C GLN A 73 -22.25 0.67 17.49
N GLN A 74 -22.96 1.45 18.30
CA GLN A 74 -22.66 1.62 19.73
C GLN A 74 -22.92 0.32 20.50
N ALA A 75 -24.00 -0.42 20.17
CA ALA A 75 -24.30 -1.73 20.74
C ALA A 75 -23.15 -2.72 20.46
N ARG A 76 -22.73 -2.80 19.19
CA ARG A 76 -21.59 -3.62 18.75
C ARG A 76 -20.30 -3.29 19.49
N LYS A 77 -19.94 -2.00 19.56
CA LYS A 77 -18.75 -1.55 20.30
C LYS A 77 -18.83 -1.91 21.77
N ARG A 78 -20.02 -1.84 22.37
CA ARG A 78 -20.21 -2.17 23.78
C ARG A 78 -20.04 -3.66 24.03
N ILE A 79 -20.68 -4.51 23.23
CA ILE A 79 -20.54 -5.98 23.30
C ILE A 79 -19.08 -6.38 23.14
N ASN A 80 -18.40 -5.90 22.10
CA ASN A 80 -17.00 -6.24 21.86
C ASN A 80 -16.09 -5.91 23.04
N ARG A 81 -16.27 -4.75 23.69
CA ARG A 81 -15.45 -4.36 24.84
C ARG A 81 -15.64 -5.29 26.05
N VAL A 82 -16.87 -5.76 26.27
CA VAL A 82 -17.15 -6.71 27.37
C VAL A 82 -16.62 -8.10 27.04
N LEU A 83 -16.82 -8.57 25.81
CA LEU A 83 -16.32 -9.87 25.34
C LEU A 83 -14.79 -9.92 25.26
N GLU A 84 -14.15 -8.82 24.88
CA GLU A 84 -12.68 -8.70 24.86
C GLU A 84 -12.10 -8.90 26.26
N ARG A 85 -12.75 -8.34 27.29
CA ARG A 85 -12.37 -8.58 28.69
C ARG A 85 -12.75 -9.97 29.18
N LEU A 86 -13.84 -10.54 28.68
CA LEU A 86 -14.23 -11.91 29.00
C LEU A 86 -13.19 -12.92 28.45
N ASN A 87 -12.68 -12.70 27.25
CA ASN A 87 -11.66 -13.54 26.60
C ASN A 87 -10.29 -13.53 27.31
N GLN A 88 -10.07 -12.62 28.27
CA GLN A 88 -8.88 -12.62 29.11
C GLN A 88 -8.95 -13.66 30.23
N LEU A 89 -10.13 -14.26 30.46
CA LEU A 89 -10.35 -15.26 31.49
C LEU A 89 -10.13 -16.68 30.93
N PRO A 90 -9.50 -17.59 31.69
CA PRO A 90 -9.35 -18.99 31.30
C PRO A 90 -10.71 -19.66 31.03
N GLY A 91 -10.83 -20.41 29.93
CA GLY A 91 -12.05 -21.13 29.55
C GLY A 91 -13.12 -20.29 28.84
N MET A 92 -12.88 -18.99 28.62
CA MET A 92 -13.81 -18.10 27.92
C MET A 92 -13.32 -17.78 26.52
N GLN A 93 -14.15 -18.05 25.51
CA GLN A 93 -13.85 -17.74 24.11
C GLN A 93 -15.07 -17.10 23.45
N ALA A 94 -14.93 -15.88 22.95
CA ALA A 94 -15.98 -15.19 22.22
C ALA A 94 -15.42 -14.53 20.97
N VAL A 95 -16.10 -14.70 19.85
CA VAL A 95 -15.75 -14.07 18.58
C VAL A 95 -16.04 -12.57 18.64
N LEU A 96 -15.00 -11.73 18.54
CA LEU A 96 -15.17 -10.27 18.48
C LEU A 96 -15.65 -9.84 17.10
N MET A 97 -16.66 -8.98 17.05
CA MET A 97 -17.25 -8.55 15.80
C MET A 97 -16.47 -7.37 15.19
N PRO A 98 -16.06 -7.40 13.91
CA PRO A 98 -15.19 -6.37 13.33
C PRO A 98 -15.87 -4.99 13.32
N GLU A 99 -15.15 -3.91 13.68
CA GLU A 99 -15.71 -2.56 13.58
C GLU A 99 -15.97 -2.17 12.11
N LEU A 100 -17.17 -1.65 11.83
CA LEU A 100 -17.48 -1.04 10.53
C LEU A 100 -16.73 0.29 10.43
N VAL A 101 -15.65 0.31 9.64
CA VAL A 101 -15.02 1.56 9.22
C VAL A 101 -15.93 2.22 8.20
N LEU A 102 -16.63 3.28 8.60
CA LEU A 102 -17.40 4.11 7.67
C LEU A 102 -16.43 4.72 6.66
N VAL A 103 -16.52 4.24 5.43
CA VAL A 103 -15.72 4.74 4.31
C VAL A 103 -16.19 6.18 4.05
N HIS A 104 -15.29 7.14 4.25
CA HIS A 104 -15.57 8.51 3.83
C HIS A 104 -15.84 8.49 2.33
N ARG A 105 -17.08 8.77 1.93
CA ARG A 105 -17.45 9.00 0.53
C ARG A 105 -17.24 10.49 0.25
N PRO A 106 -16.09 10.92 -0.29
CA PRO A 106 -15.95 12.30 -0.73
C PRO A 106 -17.04 12.61 -1.77
N THR A 107 -17.69 13.76 -1.61
CA THR A 107 -18.67 14.25 -2.57
C THR A 107 -17.98 14.47 -3.92
N ALA A 108 -18.46 13.75 -4.93
CA ALA A 108 -17.94 13.84 -6.29
C ALA A 108 -18.40 15.07 -7.07
N LEU A 109 -19.41 15.75 -6.53
CA LEU A 109 -20.08 16.88 -7.12
C LEU A 109 -19.74 18.17 -6.35
N PRO A 110 -19.89 19.34 -7.00
CA PRO A 110 -19.74 20.63 -6.34
C PRO A 110 -20.64 20.72 -5.10
N THR A 111 -20.08 21.15 -3.97
CA THR A 111 -20.81 21.28 -2.69
C THR A 111 -21.60 22.57 -2.56
N THR A 112 -21.42 23.51 -3.50
CA THR A 112 -22.10 24.82 -3.50
C THR A 112 -22.72 25.08 -4.87
N GLY A 113 -23.87 25.75 -4.90
CA GLY A 113 -24.54 26.13 -6.15
C GLY A 113 -23.66 27.00 -7.06
N ARG A 114 -22.82 27.87 -6.47
CA ARG A 114 -21.84 28.66 -7.22
C ARG A 114 -20.82 27.77 -7.94
N ALA A 115 -20.26 26.77 -7.26
CA ALA A 115 -19.28 25.86 -7.87
C ALA A 115 -19.92 24.99 -8.97
N LEU A 116 -21.21 24.65 -8.84
CA LEU A 116 -21.98 23.98 -9.90
C LEU A 116 -22.08 24.85 -11.16
N ILE A 117 -22.55 26.09 -11.03
CA ILE A 117 -22.69 27.04 -12.15
C ILE A 117 -21.36 27.26 -12.86
N ILE A 118 -20.27 27.48 -12.12
CA ILE A 118 -18.94 27.71 -12.73
C ILE A 118 -18.48 26.45 -13.49
N SER A 119 -18.80 25.24 -12.99
CA SER A 119 -18.44 23.99 -13.65
C SER A 119 -19.25 23.75 -14.94
N GLU A 120 -20.52 24.11 -14.95
CA GLU A 120 -21.37 24.07 -16.16
C GLU A 120 -20.86 25.04 -17.23
N GLN A 121 -20.53 26.27 -16.84
CA GLN A 121 -19.91 27.25 -17.74
C GLN A 121 -18.59 26.73 -18.30
N MET A 122 -17.78 26.04 -17.48
CA MET A 122 -16.51 25.47 -17.93
C MET A 122 -16.73 24.35 -18.95
N LEU A 123 -17.76 23.53 -18.78
CA LEU A 123 -18.12 22.48 -19.73
C LEU A 123 -18.56 23.04 -21.09
N GLN A 124 -19.27 24.18 -21.10
CA GLN A 124 -19.63 24.89 -22.32
C GLN A 124 -18.41 25.54 -22.99
N LEU A 125 -17.57 26.25 -22.21
CA LEU A 125 -16.33 26.85 -22.70
C LEU A 125 -15.43 25.79 -23.36
N ASP A 126 -15.25 24.65 -22.69
CA ASP A 126 -14.41 23.53 -23.16
C ASP A 126 -14.88 22.96 -24.52
N ARG A 127 -16.16 23.11 -24.90
CA ARG A 127 -16.62 22.73 -26.26
C ARG A 127 -16.10 23.67 -27.35
N ARG A 128 -15.94 24.96 -27.03
CA ARG A 128 -15.54 26.02 -27.98
C ARG A 128 -14.02 26.21 -28.09
N LEU A 129 -13.25 25.71 -27.12
CA LEU A 129 -11.79 25.92 -27.05
C LEU A 129 -11.02 25.40 -28.28
N LEU A 130 -11.45 24.28 -28.87
CA LEU A 130 -10.76 23.72 -30.04
C LEU A 130 -10.87 24.65 -31.24
N ASP A 131 -12.08 25.10 -31.56
CA ASP A 131 -12.31 26.02 -32.67
C ASP A 131 -11.61 27.35 -32.41
N TRP A 132 -11.71 27.90 -31.20
CA TRP A 132 -10.96 29.09 -30.81
C TRP A 132 -9.45 28.95 -31.07
N SER A 133 -8.84 27.84 -30.63
CA SER A 133 -7.40 27.61 -30.84
C SER A 133 -7.00 27.52 -32.32
N ARG A 134 -7.87 26.96 -33.16
CA ARG A 134 -7.67 26.88 -34.62
C ARG A 134 -7.77 28.24 -35.30
N HIS A 135 -8.64 29.13 -34.80
CA HIS A 135 -8.79 30.50 -35.30
C HIS A 135 -7.65 31.41 -34.83
N THR A 136 -7.29 31.38 -33.54
CA THR A 136 -6.20 32.21 -32.98
C THR A 136 -4.82 31.79 -33.48
N ARG A 137 -4.64 30.49 -33.81
CA ARG A 137 -3.39 29.88 -34.33
C ARG A 137 -2.13 30.06 -33.47
N SER A 138 -2.19 30.66 -32.29
CA SER A 138 -1.01 30.90 -31.43
C SER A 138 -0.56 29.65 -30.65
N ALA A 139 0.73 29.54 -30.33
CA ALA A 139 1.25 28.44 -29.50
C ALA A 139 0.64 28.43 -28.09
N ASP A 140 0.38 29.62 -27.53
CA ASP A 140 -0.25 29.77 -26.22
C ASP A 140 -1.73 29.34 -26.21
N ALA A 141 -2.45 29.50 -27.34
CA ALA A 141 -3.82 29.00 -27.46
C ALA A 141 -3.88 27.46 -27.45
N TRP A 142 -2.98 26.80 -28.19
CA TRP A 142 -2.86 25.33 -28.17
C TRP A 142 -2.38 24.81 -26.81
N LEU A 143 -1.47 25.53 -26.16
CA LEU A 143 -1.03 25.22 -24.79
C LEU A 143 -2.18 25.33 -23.78
N LEU A 144 -3.00 26.39 -23.87
CA LEU A 144 -4.18 26.54 -23.02
C LEU A 144 -5.18 25.42 -23.26
N LEU A 145 -5.48 25.10 -24.52
CA LEU A 145 -6.37 24.00 -24.89
C LEU A 145 -5.87 22.67 -24.31
N LEU A 146 -4.59 22.34 -24.50
CA LEU A 146 -4.00 21.13 -23.94
C LEU A 146 -4.11 21.12 -22.41
N ALA A 147 -3.71 22.20 -21.74
CA ALA A 147 -3.75 22.31 -20.28
C ALA A 147 -5.18 22.10 -19.73
N ILE A 148 -6.18 22.71 -20.36
CA ILE A 148 -7.58 22.53 -19.98
C ILE A 148 -8.02 21.08 -20.22
N ARG A 149 -7.73 20.49 -21.38
CA ARG A 149 -8.10 19.10 -21.70
C ARG A 149 -7.44 18.09 -20.77
N LEU A 150 -6.19 18.30 -20.38
CA LEU A 150 -5.52 17.49 -19.36
C LEU A 150 -6.28 17.51 -18.03
N MET A 151 -6.83 18.67 -17.62
CA MET A 151 -7.62 18.77 -16.39
C MET A 151 -9.06 18.24 -16.56
N THR A 152 -9.75 18.58 -17.65
CA THR A 152 -11.17 18.28 -17.86
C THR A 152 -11.42 16.86 -18.40
N ARG A 153 -10.42 16.21 -19.00
CA ARG A 153 -10.52 14.83 -19.51
C ARG A 153 -9.75 13.84 -18.69
N LEU A 154 -8.52 14.13 -18.28
CA LEU A 154 -7.73 13.19 -17.47
C LEU A 154 -7.89 13.41 -15.96
N GLY A 155 -8.61 14.46 -15.53
CA GLY A 155 -8.77 14.77 -14.11
C GLY A 155 -7.52 15.32 -13.43
N MET A 156 -6.56 15.86 -14.22
CA MET A 156 -5.33 16.42 -13.65
C MET A 156 -5.63 17.65 -12.77
N GLY A 157 -4.95 17.74 -11.63
CA GLY A 157 -4.89 18.99 -10.88
C GLY A 157 -3.86 19.95 -11.46
N GLU A 158 -3.93 21.23 -11.10
CA GLU A 158 -3.04 22.27 -11.65
C GLU A 158 -1.55 21.93 -11.44
N THR A 159 -1.19 21.39 -10.27
CA THR A 159 0.19 21.04 -9.93
C THR A 159 0.73 19.89 -10.79
N VAL A 160 -0.10 18.87 -11.02
CA VAL A 160 0.24 17.71 -11.86
C VAL A 160 0.31 18.13 -13.33
N MET A 161 -0.69 18.86 -13.82
CA MET A 161 -0.73 19.39 -15.18
C MET A 161 0.51 20.26 -15.47
N LEU A 162 0.83 21.23 -14.60
CA LEU A 162 2.00 22.09 -14.79
C LEU A 162 3.31 21.30 -14.71
N GLY A 163 3.43 20.34 -13.79
CA GLY A 163 4.62 19.48 -13.69
C GLY A 163 4.82 18.62 -14.93
N THR A 164 3.72 18.07 -15.48
CA THR A 164 3.73 17.30 -16.73
C THR A 164 4.21 18.15 -17.89
N LEU A 165 3.62 19.33 -18.08
CA LEU A 165 3.99 20.26 -19.15
C LEU A 165 5.42 20.83 -18.99
N ALA A 166 5.91 20.98 -17.75
CA ALA A 166 7.28 21.44 -17.47
C ALA A 166 8.37 20.41 -17.83
N MET A 167 8.00 19.13 -17.88
CA MET A 167 8.87 18.01 -18.25
C MET A 167 8.68 17.52 -19.68
N LEU A 168 7.52 17.81 -20.30
CA LEU A 168 7.12 17.33 -21.61
C LEU A 168 8.21 17.53 -22.67
N SER A 169 8.65 16.42 -23.25
CA SER A 169 9.55 16.31 -24.40
C SER A 169 9.02 15.23 -25.35
N HIS A 170 9.63 15.07 -26.52
CA HIS A 170 9.24 14.00 -27.45
C HIS A 170 9.37 12.60 -26.84
N GLN A 171 10.36 12.38 -25.96
CA GLN A 171 10.53 11.10 -25.24
C GLN A 171 9.37 10.74 -24.30
N HIS A 172 8.57 11.72 -23.86
CA HIS A 172 7.43 11.46 -22.98
C HIS A 172 6.19 10.97 -23.74
N VAL A 173 6.24 10.97 -25.07
CA VAL A 173 5.12 10.62 -25.93
C VAL A 173 5.50 9.46 -26.84
N ASP A 174 4.77 8.35 -26.73
CA ASP A 174 4.90 7.21 -27.65
C ASP A 174 3.54 6.90 -28.28
N LYS A 175 3.39 7.18 -29.58
CA LYS A 175 2.10 7.19 -30.27
C LYS A 175 1.09 8.06 -29.47
N GLN A 176 -0.02 7.48 -29.00
CA GLN A 176 -1.01 8.16 -28.17
C GLN A 176 -0.75 8.03 -26.65
N TRP A 177 0.34 7.39 -26.23
CA TRP A 177 0.69 7.24 -24.82
C TRP A 177 1.45 8.45 -24.30
N LEU A 178 1.06 8.95 -23.13
CA LEU A 178 1.76 9.99 -22.41
C LEU A 178 2.35 9.44 -21.12
N SER A 179 3.65 9.68 -20.92
CA SER A 179 4.36 9.43 -19.67
C SER A 179 4.29 10.67 -18.78
N ILE A 180 3.54 10.58 -17.69
CA ILE A 180 3.33 11.64 -16.70
C ILE A 180 4.29 11.36 -15.53
N PRO A 181 5.13 12.32 -15.11
CA PRO A 181 6.05 12.10 -14.00
C PRO A 181 5.27 11.80 -12.72
N SER A 182 5.65 10.80 -11.93
CA SER A 182 4.90 10.44 -10.72
C SER A 182 5.18 11.35 -9.52
N ALA A 183 6.24 12.16 -9.59
CA ALA A 183 6.51 13.26 -8.68
C ALA A 183 7.10 14.49 -9.42
N PRO A 184 7.09 15.69 -8.82
CA PRO A 184 7.62 16.89 -9.47
C PRO A 184 9.09 16.75 -9.88
N GLY A 185 9.37 16.89 -11.18
CA GLY A 185 10.73 16.95 -11.73
C GLY A 185 11.40 15.59 -12.01
N GLU A 186 10.65 14.48 -11.94
CA GLU A 186 11.17 13.18 -12.39
C GLU A 186 11.49 13.17 -13.89
N ARG A 187 12.59 12.52 -14.27
CA ARG A 187 13.13 12.50 -15.64
C ARG A 187 13.10 11.09 -16.23
N LEU A 188 12.75 10.95 -17.50
CA LEU A 188 12.94 9.70 -18.25
C LEU A 188 14.43 9.38 -18.50
N PRO A 189 14.80 8.10 -18.71
CA PRO A 189 13.99 6.90 -18.48
C PRO A 189 13.99 6.44 -17.02
N ALA A 190 14.82 7.04 -16.17
CA ALA A 190 15.14 6.52 -14.84
C ALA A 190 14.15 6.92 -13.72
N GLY A 191 13.26 7.88 -14.00
CA GLY A 191 12.19 8.31 -13.09
C GLY A 191 10.94 7.45 -13.24
N ALA A 192 10.09 7.47 -12.24
CA ALA A 192 8.82 6.79 -12.25
C ALA A 192 7.74 7.62 -12.95
N HIS A 193 6.93 6.95 -13.75
CA HIS A 193 5.93 7.63 -14.56
C HIS A 193 4.61 6.87 -14.52
N TYR A 194 3.52 7.62 -14.45
CA TYR A 194 2.19 7.14 -14.77
C TYR A 194 2.00 7.21 -16.29
N ARG A 195 1.62 6.11 -16.92
CA ARG A 195 1.43 6.03 -18.37
C ARG A 195 -0.05 5.90 -18.70
N VAL A 196 -0.54 6.78 -19.57
CA VAL A 196 -1.95 6.76 -19.99
C VAL A 196 -2.06 6.99 -21.49
N ARG A 197 -2.93 6.24 -22.16
CA ARG A 197 -3.31 6.48 -23.54
C ARG A 197 -4.27 7.65 -23.57
N LEU A 198 -3.96 8.64 -24.40
CA LEU A 198 -4.70 9.87 -24.49
C LEU A 198 -5.95 9.69 -25.36
N PRO A 199 -7.13 10.14 -24.91
CA PRO A 199 -8.29 10.27 -25.78
C PRO A 199 -8.03 11.35 -26.85
N ASP A 200 -8.72 11.25 -27.98
CA ASP A 200 -8.45 12.09 -29.16
C ASP A 200 -8.50 13.59 -28.89
N ASP A 201 -9.37 14.02 -27.98
CA ASP A 201 -9.51 15.42 -27.60
C ASP A 201 -8.36 15.99 -26.76
N VAL A 202 -7.55 15.13 -26.16
CA VAL A 202 -6.25 15.48 -25.55
C VAL A 202 -5.11 15.25 -26.53
N TRP A 203 -5.19 14.18 -27.33
CA TRP A 203 -4.17 13.83 -28.31
C TRP A 203 -4.02 14.86 -29.42
N VAL A 204 -5.12 15.35 -29.98
CA VAL A 204 -5.12 16.36 -31.07
C VAL A 204 -4.33 17.62 -30.69
N PRO A 205 -4.59 18.31 -29.55
CA PRO A 205 -3.81 19.48 -29.18
C PRO A 205 -2.36 19.14 -28.84
N LEU A 206 -2.07 17.98 -28.23
CA LEU A 206 -0.69 17.55 -28.00
C LEU A 206 0.06 17.34 -29.32
N ARG A 207 -0.54 16.63 -30.28
CA ARG A 207 0.03 16.38 -31.61
C ARG A 207 0.28 17.69 -32.36
N ALA A 208 -0.61 18.67 -32.26
CA ALA A 208 -0.42 20.00 -32.85
C ALA A 208 0.84 20.69 -32.28
N LEU A 209 1.09 20.59 -30.97
CA LEU A 209 2.30 21.12 -30.35
C LEU A 209 3.55 20.33 -30.76
N LEU A 210 3.50 19.00 -30.78
CA LEU A 210 4.62 18.16 -31.21
C LEU A 210 5.02 18.42 -32.66
N THR A 211 4.04 18.63 -33.54
CA THR A 211 4.29 18.88 -34.97
C THR A 211 4.98 20.23 -35.20
N ARG A 212 4.64 21.25 -34.39
CA ARG A 212 5.27 22.58 -34.45
C ARG A 212 6.73 22.58 -33.98
N GLU A 213 7.07 21.61 -33.14
CA GLU A 213 8.38 21.50 -32.47
C GLU A 213 9.12 20.24 -32.92
N LYS A 214 8.86 19.77 -34.15
CA LYS A 214 9.39 18.50 -34.69
C LYS A 214 10.91 18.49 -34.76
N ASP A 215 11.52 19.65 -34.98
CA ASP A 215 12.97 19.79 -35.17
C ASP A 215 13.74 19.94 -33.85
N LYS A 216 13.05 20.01 -32.70
CA LYS A 216 13.71 20.02 -31.39
C LYS A 216 14.30 18.66 -31.05
N GLU A 217 15.41 18.67 -30.31
CA GLU A 217 16.02 17.43 -29.80
C GLU A 217 15.01 16.61 -28.98
N PRO A 218 15.07 15.26 -29.03
CA PRO A 218 14.08 14.41 -28.36
C PRO A 218 13.93 14.64 -26.85
N SER A 219 15.02 15.04 -26.18
CA SER A 219 15.07 15.35 -24.75
C SER A 219 14.82 16.83 -24.41
N ALA A 220 14.75 17.71 -25.41
CA ALA A 220 14.51 19.13 -25.19
C ALA A 220 13.11 19.39 -24.65
N TRP A 221 12.98 20.45 -23.87
CA TRP A 221 11.68 20.86 -23.33
C TRP A 221 10.80 21.41 -24.45
N LEU A 222 9.69 20.71 -24.73
CA LEU A 222 8.82 21.00 -25.87
C LEU A 222 8.29 22.44 -25.84
N LEU A 223 7.93 22.93 -24.65
CA LEU A 223 7.26 24.21 -24.47
C LEU A 223 8.20 25.40 -24.23
N ALA A 224 9.51 25.20 -24.40
CA ALA A 224 10.49 26.28 -24.35
C ALA A 224 10.17 27.32 -25.44
N SER A 225 9.95 28.57 -25.05
CA SER A 225 9.63 29.68 -25.96
C SER A 225 10.88 30.31 -26.62
N ARG A 226 12.07 30.06 -26.05
CA ARG A 226 13.39 30.57 -26.49
C ARG A 226 14.47 29.58 -26.03
N GLN A 227 15.65 29.55 -26.68
CA GLN A 227 16.79 28.72 -26.25
C GLN A 227 17.17 28.90 -24.77
N LYS A 228 17.19 30.14 -24.26
CA LYS A 228 17.43 30.41 -22.82
C LYS A 228 16.39 29.76 -21.88
N ALA A 229 15.21 29.39 -22.37
CA ALA A 229 14.19 28.73 -21.58
C ALA A 229 14.47 27.23 -21.38
N GLU A 230 15.32 26.62 -22.22
CA GLU A 230 15.66 25.19 -22.14
C GLU A 230 16.52 24.88 -20.91
N THR A 231 17.35 25.83 -20.48
CA THR A 231 18.24 25.70 -19.31
C THR A 231 17.53 25.95 -17.98
N LEU A 232 16.26 26.34 -17.98
CA LEU A 232 15.52 26.63 -16.76
C LEU A 232 15.34 25.37 -15.90
N ALA A 233 15.48 25.53 -14.58
CA ALA A 233 15.17 24.48 -13.62
C ALA A 233 13.66 24.19 -13.60
N HIS A 234 13.27 22.97 -13.18
CA HIS A 234 11.87 22.53 -13.19
C HIS A 234 10.91 23.53 -12.50
N ARG A 235 11.31 24.07 -11.34
CA ARG A 235 10.49 25.06 -10.61
C ARG A 235 10.26 26.35 -11.41
N GLU A 236 11.26 26.80 -12.14
CA GLU A 236 11.21 28.00 -12.97
C GLU A 236 10.35 27.75 -14.22
N ARG A 237 10.46 26.57 -14.84
CA ARG A 237 9.60 26.14 -15.94
C ARG A 237 8.12 26.15 -15.54
N VAL A 238 7.79 25.62 -14.36
CA VAL A 238 6.43 25.63 -13.81
C VAL A 238 5.90 27.06 -13.64
N GLN A 239 6.70 27.97 -13.07
CA GLN A 239 6.31 29.37 -12.90
C GLN A 239 6.11 30.08 -14.25
N HIS A 240 7.00 29.84 -15.20
CA HIS A 240 6.91 30.38 -16.55
C HIS A 240 5.64 29.91 -17.27
N LEU A 241 5.34 28.61 -17.22
CA LEU A 241 4.12 28.04 -17.80
C LEU A 241 2.85 28.61 -17.17
N ARG A 242 2.80 28.73 -15.84
CA ARG A 242 1.65 29.33 -15.15
C ARG A 242 1.41 30.77 -15.60
N LYS A 243 2.47 31.56 -15.80
CA LYS A 243 2.35 32.94 -16.31
C LYS A 243 1.75 32.96 -17.72
N ARG A 244 2.26 32.12 -18.63
CA ARG A 244 1.73 31.98 -20.00
C ARG A 244 0.27 31.58 -20.02
N LEU A 245 -0.11 30.56 -19.25
CA LEU A 245 -1.49 30.08 -19.16
C LEU A 245 -2.44 31.14 -18.60
N LYS A 246 -2.03 31.92 -17.59
CA LYS A 246 -2.83 33.04 -17.08
C LYS A 246 -3.09 34.11 -18.15
N CYS A 247 -2.07 34.46 -18.93
CA CYS A 247 -2.22 35.41 -20.04
C CYS A 247 -3.15 34.86 -21.14
N ALA A 248 -2.94 33.61 -21.56
CA ALA A 248 -3.76 32.95 -22.57
C ALA A 248 -5.23 32.81 -22.12
N ALA A 249 -5.46 32.44 -20.86
CA ALA A 249 -6.80 32.33 -20.28
C ALA A 249 -7.53 33.67 -20.27
N LYS A 250 -6.85 34.77 -19.90
CA LYS A 250 -7.44 36.11 -19.94
C LYS A 250 -7.85 36.50 -21.37
N HIS A 251 -7.02 36.17 -22.36
CA HIS A 251 -7.34 36.41 -23.78
C HIS A 251 -8.55 35.59 -24.23
N CYS A 252 -8.53 34.29 -23.95
CA CYS A 252 -9.61 33.36 -24.26
C CYS A 252 -10.96 33.79 -23.67
N LEU A 253 -10.98 34.16 -22.38
CA LEU A 253 -12.21 34.60 -21.70
C LEU A 253 -12.71 35.95 -22.22
N LYS A 254 -11.83 36.82 -22.74
CA LYS A 254 -12.24 38.08 -23.37
C LYS A 254 -12.93 37.83 -24.72
N GLU A 255 -12.42 36.91 -25.52
CA GLU A 255 -12.96 36.62 -26.86
C GLU A 255 -14.18 35.70 -26.83
N LEU A 256 -14.20 34.72 -25.94
CA LEU A 256 -15.33 33.77 -25.79
C LEU A 256 -16.34 34.20 -24.71
N GLY A 257 -16.07 35.31 -24.00
CA GLY A 257 -16.83 35.83 -22.87
C GLY A 257 -18.32 36.15 -23.10
N PRO A 258 -18.78 36.52 -24.31
CA PRO A 258 -20.21 36.54 -24.60
C PRO A 258 -20.70 35.09 -24.69
N HIS A 259 -21.25 34.58 -23.59
CA HIS A 259 -22.04 33.34 -23.61
C HIS A 259 -23.40 33.66 -24.27
N PRO A 260 -23.74 33.05 -25.42
CA PRO A 260 -25.00 33.33 -26.09
C PRO A 260 -26.23 32.86 -25.29
N ASP A 261 -26.05 31.93 -24.33
CA ASP A 261 -27.15 31.24 -23.64
C ASP A 261 -27.24 31.55 -22.12
N SER A 262 -26.64 32.64 -21.63
CA SER A 262 -26.60 32.95 -20.19
C SER A 262 -26.94 34.41 -19.92
N ASP A 263 -28.19 34.67 -19.50
CA ASP A 263 -28.62 35.95 -18.89
C ASP A 263 -27.83 36.30 -17.60
N LYS A 264 -26.97 35.40 -17.12
CA LYS A 264 -26.14 35.57 -15.93
C LYS A 264 -24.73 36.03 -16.31
N LYS A 265 -24.19 36.97 -15.52
CA LYS A 265 -22.80 37.45 -15.59
C LYS A 265 -21.82 36.26 -15.61
N PRO A 266 -20.78 36.26 -16.48
CA PRO A 266 -19.84 35.16 -16.56
C PRO A 266 -19.13 34.99 -15.21
N SER A 267 -19.25 33.80 -14.61
CA SER A 267 -18.62 33.47 -13.32
C SER A 267 -17.21 32.90 -13.51
N LEU A 268 -16.83 32.57 -14.76
CA LEU A 268 -15.48 32.29 -15.20
C LEU A 268 -14.78 33.59 -15.62
N ASP A 269 -13.97 34.15 -14.72
CA ASP A 269 -13.31 35.45 -14.88
C ASP A 269 -11.78 35.38 -14.85
N SER A 270 -11.22 34.23 -14.47
CA SER A 270 -9.79 34.10 -14.20
C SER A 270 -9.31 32.67 -14.37
N TRP A 271 -7.99 32.51 -14.52
CA TRP A 271 -7.34 31.19 -14.49
C TRP A 271 -7.70 30.39 -13.24
N SER A 272 -7.80 31.05 -12.08
CA SER A 272 -8.11 30.38 -10.81
C SER A 272 -9.53 29.79 -10.81
N THR A 273 -10.51 30.53 -11.34
CA THR A 273 -11.90 30.05 -11.43
C THR A 273 -12.03 28.93 -12.46
N MET A 274 -11.33 29.03 -13.60
CA MET A 274 -11.24 27.94 -14.58
C MET A 274 -10.64 26.66 -13.98
N VAL A 275 -9.48 26.74 -13.31
CA VAL A 275 -8.82 25.60 -12.68
C VAL A 275 -9.71 24.96 -11.60
N SER A 276 -10.38 25.77 -10.78
CA SER A 276 -11.30 25.27 -9.77
C SER A 276 -12.46 24.48 -10.40
N ALA A 277 -13.06 25.02 -11.46
CA ALA A 277 -14.17 24.37 -12.17
C ALA A 277 -13.76 23.09 -12.90
N CYS A 278 -12.56 23.05 -13.49
CA CYS A 278 -12.05 21.87 -14.18
C CYS A 278 -12.04 20.61 -13.30
N GLN A 279 -12.00 20.75 -11.97
CA GLN A 279 -11.96 19.62 -11.03
C GLN A 279 -13.23 18.76 -11.04
N PHE A 280 -14.36 19.30 -11.49
CA PHE A 280 -15.66 18.61 -11.52
C PHE A 280 -16.08 18.20 -12.93
N VAL A 281 -15.50 18.81 -13.97
CA VAL A 281 -15.85 18.53 -15.38
C VAL A 281 -15.68 17.06 -15.78
N PRO A 282 -14.62 16.32 -15.38
CA PRO A 282 -14.52 14.89 -15.68
C PRO A 282 -15.72 14.08 -15.19
N VAL A 283 -16.20 14.37 -13.97
CA VAL A 283 -17.36 13.70 -13.37
C VAL A 283 -18.64 14.04 -14.13
N PHE A 284 -18.83 15.31 -14.52
CA PHE A 284 -19.96 15.70 -15.40
C PHE A 284 -19.91 15.05 -16.78
N ARG A 285 -18.73 14.60 -17.22
CA ARG A 285 -18.55 13.85 -18.47
C ARG A 285 -18.74 12.33 -18.30
N GLY A 286 -19.15 11.88 -17.12
CA GLY A 286 -19.42 10.47 -16.82
C GLY A 286 -18.19 9.67 -16.41
N ILE A 287 -17.03 10.31 -16.18
CA ILE A 287 -15.85 9.62 -15.66
C ILE A 287 -16.09 9.34 -14.17
N PRO A 288 -15.98 8.07 -13.71
CA PRO A 288 -16.20 7.77 -12.30
C PRO A 288 -15.23 8.54 -11.40
N HIS A 289 -15.73 9.01 -10.26
CA HIS A 289 -15.05 9.96 -9.37
C HIS A 289 -13.61 9.56 -9.00
N LEU A 290 -13.37 8.28 -8.76
CA LEU A 290 -12.04 7.78 -8.45
C LEU A 290 -11.03 8.12 -9.56
N TRP A 291 -11.37 7.78 -10.80
CA TRP A 291 -10.52 7.99 -11.97
C TRP A 291 -10.35 9.47 -12.27
N ALA A 292 -11.42 10.25 -12.09
CA ALA A 292 -11.39 11.70 -12.20
C ALA A 292 -10.46 12.40 -11.20
N ARG A 293 -10.03 11.72 -10.12
CA ARG A 293 -9.15 12.30 -9.08
C ARG A 293 -7.77 11.66 -9.02
N LEU A 294 -7.54 10.57 -9.75
CA LEU A 294 -6.28 9.82 -9.70
C LEU A 294 -5.06 10.71 -10.01
N LEU A 295 -5.23 11.68 -10.92
CA LEU A 295 -4.18 12.60 -11.34
C LEU A 295 -4.26 13.99 -10.70
N ARG A 296 -5.00 14.13 -9.59
CA ARG A 296 -5.27 15.45 -9.00
C ARG A 296 -4.07 16.03 -8.26
N GLN A 297 -3.29 15.21 -7.57
CA GLN A 297 -2.17 15.65 -6.74
C GLN A 297 -1.05 14.61 -6.75
N TYR A 298 0.19 15.09 -6.59
CA TYR A 298 1.34 14.21 -6.36
C TYR A 298 1.35 13.63 -4.93
N PRO A 299 1.96 12.45 -4.72
CA PRO A 299 2.54 11.57 -5.74
C PRO A 299 1.47 10.85 -6.56
N LEU A 300 1.78 10.51 -7.81
CA LEU A 300 0.91 9.68 -8.65
C LEU A 300 1.31 8.21 -8.52
N PRO A 301 0.39 7.27 -8.79
CA PRO A 301 0.76 5.88 -9.02
C PRO A 301 1.81 5.75 -10.12
N THR A 302 2.51 4.62 -10.15
CA THR A 302 3.55 4.36 -11.14
C THR A 302 3.10 3.23 -12.05
N SER A 303 3.25 3.41 -13.36
CA SER A 303 2.86 2.38 -14.32
C SER A 303 4.01 1.44 -14.61
N THR A 304 3.67 0.18 -14.84
CA THR A 304 4.67 -0.78 -15.28
C THR A 304 5.21 -0.42 -16.67
N PRO A 305 6.52 -0.56 -16.92
CA PRO A 305 7.06 -0.38 -18.25
C PRO A 305 6.71 -1.55 -19.18
N VAL A 306 6.23 -2.67 -18.64
CA VAL A 306 5.87 -3.86 -19.40
C VAL A 306 4.64 -3.56 -20.27
N PRO A 307 4.71 -3.75 -21.59
CA PRO A 307 3.57 -3.58 -22.47
C PRO A 307 2.57 -4.72 -22.26
N LEU A 308 1.37 -4.39 -21.76
CA LEU A 308 0.33 -5.40 -21.48
C LEU A 308 -0.75 -5.49 -22.56
N LEU A 309 -0.72 -4.61 -23.56
CA LEU A 309 -1.66 -4.62 -24.69
C LEU A 309 -1.06 -5.24 -25.95
N THR A 310 -1.91 -5.90 -26.73
CA THR A 310 -1.61 -6.61 -27.98
C THR A 310 -1.07 -5.71 -29.09
N ASP A 311 -1.44 -4.42 -29.09
CA ASP A 311 -1.01 -3.42 -30.07
C ASP A 311 0.41 -2.88 -29.82
N SER A 312 1.08 -3.36 -28.77
CA SER A 312 2.46 -3.02 -28.46
C SER A 312 3.45 -3.90 -29.23
N GLY A 313 4.14 -3.30 -30.21
CA GLY A 313 5.17 -3.98 -31.00
C GLY A 313 6.43 -4.38 -30.22
N THR A 314 6.55 -4.01 -28.94
CA THR A 314 7.72 -4.33 -28.10
C THR A 314 7.47 -5.47 -27.11
N ALA A 315 6.29 -6.08 -27.09
CA ALA A 315 5.92 -7.08 -26.08
C ALA A 315 6.83 -8.32 -26.06
N HIS A 316 7.26 -8.81 -27.22
CA HIS A 316 8.19 -9.93 -27.34
C HIS A 316 9.50 -9.70 -26.58
N ARG A 317 9.95 -8.45 -26.46
CA ARG A 317 11.20 -8.14 -25.74
C ARG A 317 11.10 -8.39 -24.24
N TYR A 318 9.89 -8.54 -23.69
CA TYR A 318 9.60 -8.73 -22.28
C TYR A 318 9.26 -10.18 -21.91
N SER A 319 9.33 -11.11 -22.86
CA SER A 319 9.12 -12.54 -22.62
C SER A 319 10.25 -13.14 -21.78
N PRO A 320 10.00 -14.16 -20.92
CA PRO A 320 11.03 -14.77 -20.09
C PRO A 320 12.29 -15.13 -20.91
N GLY A 321 13.47 -14.70 -20.45
CA GLY A 321 14.75 -14.96 -21.11
C GLY A 321 15.25 -13.91 -22.10
N GLU A 322 14.38 -13.03 -22.61
CA GLU A 322 14.69 -11.97 -23.60
C GLU A 322 15.38 -10.74 -22.99
N GLN A 323 15.89 -9.81 -23.82
CA GLN A 323 16.67 -8.63 -23.39
C GLN A 323 15.97 -7.78 -22.31
N TYR A 324 14.69 -7.50 -22.49
CA TYR A 324 13.87 -6.79 -21.50
C TYR A 324 12.92 -7.74 -20.79
N GLY A 325 13.06 -9.04 -20.96
CA GLY A 325 12.32 -10.10 -20.28
C GLY A 325 13.05 -10.54 -19.03
N ARG A 326 14.37 -10.63 -19.11
CA ARG A 326 15.24 -10.58 -17.95
C ARG A 326 15.04 -9.23 -17.25
N LEU A 327 14.77 -9.26 -15.96
CA LEU A 327 14.76 -8.04 -15.14
C LEU A 327 16.17 -7.41 -15.14
N PRO A 328 16.30 -6.06 -15.14
CA PRO A 328 17.57 -5.39 -15.45
C PRO A 328 18.71 -5.94 -14.60
N ASP A 329 19.80 -6.31 -15.27
CA ASP A 329 20.97 -6.88 -14.60
C ASP A 329 21.53 -5.85 -13.59
N ARG A 330 21.54 -6.20 -12.29
CA ARG A 330 22.62 -5.70 -11.43
C ARG A 330 23.92 -6.36 -11.91
N PRO A 331 25.06 -5.66 -11.93
CA PRO A 331 26.33 -6.26 -12.29
C PRO A 331 26.72 -7.27 -11.20
N THR A 332 26.29 -8.51 -11.34
CA THR A 332 26.77 -9.65 -10.56
C THR A 332 27.15 -10.74 -11.54
N GLY A 333 28.41 -11.17 -11.46
CA GLY A 333 29.08 -12.03 -12.43
C GLY A 333 28.29 -13.29 -12.75
N ARG A 334 28.05 -13.53 -14.04
CA ARG A 334 27.56 -14.80 -14.58
C ARG A 334 28.78 -15.67 -14.91
N GLY A 335 28.86 -16.87 -14.36
CA GLY A 335 29.93 -17.82 -14.66
C GLY A 335 29.65 -19.28 -14.28
N GLU A 336 28.79 -19.55 -13.30
CA GLU A 336 28.55 -20.91 -12.83
C GLU A 336 27.11 -21.35 -13.09
N THR A 337 26.93 -22.56 -13.63
CA THR A 337 25.67 -23.32 -13.56
C THR A 337 25.35 -23.55 -12.08
N PRO A 338 24.30 -22.93 -11.52
CA PRO A 338 24.08 -23.04 -10.08
C PRO A 338 23.50 -24.40 -9.74
N SER A 339 24.00 -24.96 -8.65
CA SER A 339 23.27 -25.95 -7.87
C SER A 339 21.96 -25.34 -7.37
N MET A 340 20.96 -26.19 -7.14
CA MET A 340 19.70 -25.76 -6.52
C MET A 340 19.99 -24.99 -5.21
N PRO A 341 19.19 -23.96 -4.86
CA PRO A 341 19.35 -23.27 -3.60
C PRO A 341 19.08 -24.25 -2.47
N GLU A 342 20.07 -24.46 -1.63
CA GLU A 342 19.91 -25.25 -0.42
C GLU A 342 19.10 -24.41 0.60
N LEU A 343 18.08 -25.03 1.19
CA LEU A 343 17.40 -24.43 2.32
C LEU A 343 18.39 -24.35 3.49
N GLY A 344 18.35 -23.25 4.23
CA GLY A 344 19.19 -23.10 5.41
C GLY A 344 18.71 -23.97 6.57
N GLU A 345 19.57 -24.16 7.56
CA GLU A 345 19.29 -25.00 8.73
C GLU A 345 18.55 -24.26 9.85
N GLN A 346 18.56 -22.92 9.88
CA GLN A 346 18.00 -22.21 11.02
C GLN A 346 16.47 -22.21 10.97
N THR A 347 15.88 -22.58 12.10
CA THR A 347 14.44 -22.67 12.32
C THR A 347 14.01 -21.76 13.46
N ARG A 348 12.69 -21.64 13.63
CA ARG A 348 12.03 -20.95 14.74
C ARG A 348 10.71 -21.65 15.06
N PRO A 349 10.13 -21.46 16.26
CA PRO A 349 8.81 -21.99 16.58
C PRO A 349 7.73 -21.55 15.57
N ALA A 350 6.73 -22.41 15.35
CA ALA A 350 5.64 -22.13 14.42
C ALA A 350 4.74 -20.98 14.88
N GLY A 351 4.11 -20.29 13.92
CA GLY A 351 3.12 -19.24 14.17
C GLY A 351 3.67 -17.81 14.11
N SER A 352 2.81 -16.84 14.43
CA SER A 352 3.18 -15.42 14.47
C SER A 352 3.99 -15.12 15.73
N PHE A 353 5.21 -14.62 15.54
CA PHE A 353 5.99 -14.01 16.62
C PHE A 353 5.37 -12.65 16.95
N GLN A 354 4.35 -12.63 17.81
CA GLN A 354 3.98 -11.39 18.48
C GLN A 354 5.04 -11.14 19.54
N VAL A 355 5.78 -10.03 19.42
CA VAL A 355 6.58 -9.55 20.55
C VAL A 355 5.60 -9.41 21.71
N ILE A 356 5.74 -10.26 22.74
CA ILE A 356 4.89 -10.20 23.92
C ILE A 356 5.04 -8.77 24.45
N THR A 357 3.98 -7.99 24.49
CA THR A 357 4.05 -6.61 25.01
C THR A 357 3.60 -6.52 26.45
N ASP A 358 3.15 -7.62 27.03
CA ASP A 358 2.56 -7.67 28.37
C ASP A 358 3.57 -7.29 29.47
N HIS A 359 4.88 -7.43 29.21
CA HIS A 359 5.95 -6.97 30.11
C HIS A 359 6.31 -5.49 29.93
N LEU A 360 5.84 -4.84 28.86
CA LEU A 360 6.15 -3.43 28.60
C LEU A 360 5.27 -2.52 29.47
N PRO A 361 5.84 -1.52 30.17
CA PRO A 361 5.05 -0.53 30.88
C PRO A 361 4.13 0.27 29.93
N ASP A 362 2.96 0.72 30.40
CA ASP A 362 2.04 1.57 29.63
C ASP A 362 2.69 2.83 29.03
N ASP A 363 3.74 3.33 29.67
CA ASP A 363 4.50 4.52 29.25
C ASP A 363 5.84 4.20 28.57
N TRP A 364 6.07 2.95 28.14
CA TRP A 364 7.31 2.52 27.49
C TRP A 364 7.79 3.42 26.34
N PRO A 365 6.93 4.01 25.47
CA PRO A 365 7.42 4.85 24.36
C PRO A 365 8.11 6.11 24.87
N ARG A 366 7.62 6.66 25.99
CA ARG A 366 8.24 7.79 26.67
C ARG A 366 9.53 7.37 27.35
N ARG A 367 9.56 6.21 28.01
CA ARG A 367 10.78 5.68 28.65
C ARG A 367 11.89 5.44 27.62
N ALA A 368 11.60 4.80 26.49
CA ALA A 368 12.57 4.58 25.41
C ALA A 368 13.13 5.90 24.87
N LYS A 369 12.26 6.89 24.64
CA LYS A 369 12.69 8.24 24.23
C LYS A 369 13.55 8.92 25.30
N ASN A 370 13.19 8.78 26.57
CA ASN A 370 13.95 9.34 27.69
C ASN A 370 15.34 8.70 27.80
N LEU A 371 15.48 7.38 27.59
CA LEU A 371 16.78 6.71 27.56
C LEU A 371 17.69 7.31 26.48
N LEU A 372 17.17 7.54 25.27
CA LEU A 372 17.92 8.18 24.19
C LEU A 372 18.29 9.64 24.49
N GLN A 373 17.43 10.38 25.20
CA GLN A 373 17.72 11.73 25.64
C GLN A 373 18.75 11.78 26.79
N GLN A 374 18.69 10.82 27.70
CA GLN A 374 19.65 10.65 28.80
C GLN A 374 21.04 10.33 28.22
N PHE A 375 21.13 9.42 27.24
CA PHE A 375 22.37 9.18 26.49
C PHE A 375 22.98 10.49 25.97
N LEU A 376 22.22 11.33 25.26
CA LEU A 376 22.74 12.62 24.76
C LEU A 376 23.13 13.59 25.89
N THR A 377 22.50 13.49 27.05
CA THR A 377 22.81 14.31 28.24
C THR A 377 24.13 13.88 28.86
N ASP A 378 24.38 12.58 28.99
CA ASP A 378 25.62 12.03 29.53
C ASP A 378 26.79 12.26 28.58
N VAL A 379 26.56 12.14 27.27
CA VAL A 379 27.57 12.50 26.25
C VAL A 379 27.98 13.97 26.35
N ARG A 380 27.05 14.88 26.70
CA ARG A 380 27.37 16.30 26.91
C ARG A 380 28.34 16.50 28.08
N GLN A 381 28.34 15.62 29.07
CA GLN A 381 29.31 15.65 30.18
C GLN A 381 30.73 15.29 29.70
N LEU A 382 30.86 14.41 28.71
CA LEU A 382 32.15 14.10 28.08
C LEU A 382 32.67 15.25 27.21
N GLY A 383 31.79 15.96 26.50
CA GLY A 383 32.18 17.11 25.69
C GLY A 383 31.01 18.06 25.40
N LYS A 384 31.20 19.37 25.65
CA LYS A 384 30.14 20.39 25.56
C LYS A 384 29.48 20.50 24.17
N ALA A 385 30.22 20.25 23.08
CA ALA A 385 29.74 20.47 21.71
C ALA A 385 30.00 19.32 20.74
N LYS A 386 31.17 18.68 20.82
CA LYS A 386 31.60 17.58 19.95
C LYS A 386 32.37 16.53 20.75
N VAL A 387 32.27 15.29 20.32
CA VAL A 387 32.88 14.12 21.00
C VAL A 387 33.58 13.17 20.03
N ASN A 388 34.09 13.65 18.89
CA ASN A 388 34.70 12.82 17.83
C ASN A 388 36.23 12.60 17.96
N GLY A 389 36.89 13.22 18.94
CA GLY A 389 38.33 13.00 19.18
C GLY A 389 38.65 11.61 19.75
N VAL A 390 39.85 11.09 19.52
CA VAL A 390 40.30 9.75 19.97
C VAL A 390 40.14 9.54 21.48
N ARG A 391 40.40 10.58 22.29
CA ARG A 391 40.23 10.53 23.76
C ARG A 391 38.83 10.16 24.25
N PHE A 392 37.81 10.31 23.40
CA PHE A 392 36.42 10.01 23.75
C PHE A 392 35.97 8.63 23.28
N GLU A 393 36.82 7.85 22.62
CA GLU A 393 36.46 6.55 22.04
C GLU A 393 35.97 5.56 23.11
N ARG A 394 36.81 5.24 24.11
CA ARG A 394 36.44 4.34 25.21
C ARG A 394 35.27 4.87 26.05
N PRO A 395 35.24 6.15 26.49
CA PRO A 395 34.09 6.67 27.24
C PRO A 395 32.76 6.60 26.47
N MET A 396 32.78 6.87 25.16
CA MET A 396 31.57 6.82 24.33
C MET A 396 31.13 5.38 24.09
N GLN A 397 32.06 4.44 23.90
CA GLN A 397 31.73 3.03 23.76
C GLN A 397 31.10 2.48 25.04
N HIS A 398 31.63 2.84 26.20
CA HIS A 398 31.04 2.46 27.48
C HIS A 398 29.61 2.99 27.65
N LEU A 399 29.35 4.25 27.29
CA LEU A 399 27.99 4.80 27.28
C LEU A 399 27.08 4.08 26.29
N LEU A 400 27.58 3.72 25.10
CA LEU A 400 26.80 2.97 24.12
C LEU A 400 26.34 1.63 24.69
N GLU A 401 27.27 0.83 25.21
CA GLU A 401 27.01 -0.50 25.79
C GLU A 401 26.02 -0.41 26.96
N GLN A 402 26.22 0.57 27.86
CA GLN A 402 25.33 0.79 29.00
C GLN A 402 23.88 1.12 28.58
N TYR A 403 23.70 2.01 27.60
CA TYR A 403 22.37 2.40 27.15
C TYR A 403 21.74 1.35 26.24
N GLU A 404 22.54 0.59 25.50
CA GLU A 404 22.08 -0.56 24.73
C GLU A 404 21.50 -1.64 25.65
N GLU A 405 22.21 -2.00 26.72
CA GLU A 405 21.73 -2.97 27.70
C GLU A 405 20.40 -2.53 28.33
N ARG A 406 20.28 -1.25 28.72
CA ARG A 406 19.03 -0.69 29.28
C ARG A 406 17.87 -0.73 28.29
N ILE A 407 18.13 -0.51 27.00
CA ILE A 407 17.10 -0.63 25.96
C ILE A 407 16.71 -2.10 25.75
N ILE A 408 17.68 -3.02 25.69
CA ILE A 408 17.42 -4.46 25.57
C ILE A 408 16.59 -4.96 26.77
N GLN A 409 16.94 -4.54 27.99
CA GLN A 409 16.18 -4.87 29.19
C GLN A 409 14.73 -4.33 29.14
N LEU A 410 14.52 -3.15 28.57
CA LEU A 410 13.18 -2.59 28.40
C LEU A 410 12.33 -3.41 27.43
N PHE A 411 12.90 -3.85 26.29
CA PHE A 411 12.15 -4.57 25.25
C PHE A 411 12.17 -6.10 25.41
N GLY A 412 13.10 -6.65 26.18
CA GLY A 412 13.30 -8.09 26.33
C GLY A 412 14.09 -8.75 25.20
N HIS A 413 14.45 -8.02 24.14
CA HIS A 413 15.23 -8.52 23.02
C HIS A 413 16.04 -7.40 22.34
N ALA A 414 17.02 -7.80 21.53
CA ALA A 414 17.76 -6.92 20.64
C ALA A 414 17.06 -6.77 19.28
N GLY A 415 17.40 -5.72 18.52
CA GLY A 415 16.87 -5.42 17.19
C GLY A 415 15.77 -4.36 17.15
N SER A 416 15.43 -3.73 18.28
CA SER A 416 14.37 -2.71 18.33
C SER A 416 14.77 -1.40 17.64
N TYR A 417 13.77 -0.64 17.15
CA TYR A 417 14.03 0.67 16.53
C TYR A 417 14.78 1.65 17.47
N PRO A 418 14.43 1.76 18.78
CA PRO A 418 15.17 2.63 19.70
C PRO A 418 16.64 2.21 19.87
N GLN A 419 16.94 0.91 19.85
CA GLN A 419 18.33 0.43 19.90
C GLN A 419 19.10 0.87 18.65
N TRP A 420 18.54 0.67 17.45
CA TRP A 420 19.18 1.14 16.22
C TRP A 420 19.30 2.66 16.16
N LEU A 421 18.37 3.39 16.76
CA LEU A 421 18.44 4.83 16.89
C LEU A 421 19.57 5.28 17.81
N LEU A 422 19.85 4.54 18.89
CA LEU A 422 21.02 4.75 19.76
C LEU A 422 22.32 4.60 18.96
N HIS A 423 22.46 3.50 18.21
CA HIS A 423 23.63 3.26 17.33
C HIS A 423 23.79 4.34 16.27
N TYR A 424 22.68 4.80 15.67
CA TYR A 424 22.71 5.92 14.72
C TYR A 424 23.21 7.20 15.40
N LEU A 425 22.73 7.55 16.60
CA LEU A 425 23.21 8.72 17.33
C LEU A 425 24.69 8.63 17.67
N TYR A 426 25.16 7.44 18.09
CA TYR A 426 26.58 7.17 18.32
C TYR A 426 27.39 7.45 17.06
N GLN A 427 27.01 6.88 15.91
CA GLN A 427 27.71 7.09 14.64
C GLN A 427 27.73 8.58 14.26
N GLN A 428 26.60 9.28 14.40
CA GLN A 428 26.50 10.71 14.08
C GLN A 428 27.43 11.58 14.93
N LEU A 429 27.67 11.21 16.18
CA LEU A 429 28.50 11.95 17.13
C LEU A 429 30.00 11.59 17.03
N ARG A 430 30.31 10.30 16.93
CA ARG A 430 31.67 9.75 16.95
C ARG A 430 32.34 9.74 15.58
N ILE A 431 31.65 9.18 14.60
CA ILE A 431 32.23 8.88 13.28
C ILE A 431 32.04 10.10 12.37
N GLU A 432 30.81 10.61 12.26
CA GLU A 432 30.49 11.77 11.42
C GLU A 432 30.90 13.12 12.06
N GLY A 433 31.17 13.15 13.36
CA GLY A 433 31.63 14.34 14.08
C GLY A 433 30.62 15.50 14.14
N ASN A 434 29.32 15.19 14.08
CA ASN A 434 28.26 16.19 14.21
C ASN A 434 28.19 16.78 15.62
N LYS A 435 27.64 17.99 15.74
CA LYS A 435 27.41 18.63 17.04
C LYS A 435 26.30 17.91 17.81
N LEU A 436 26.39 17.93 19.15
CA LEU A 436 25.35 17.43 20.05
C LEU A 436 23.96 18.03 19.77
N SER A 437 23.89 19.33 19.44
CA SER A 437 22.63 19.99 19.07
C SER A 437 22.03 19.43 17.78
N THR A 438 22.87 19.05 16.81
CA THR A 438 22.43 18.40 15.57
C THR A 438 21.90 17.00 15.85
N ALA A 439 22.58 16.20 16.67
CA ALA A 439 22.13 14.88 17.09
C ALA A 439 20.79 14.95 17.85
N GLY A 440 20.63 15.91 18.77
CA GLY A 440 19.38 16.16 19.48
C GLY A 440 18.23 16.55 18.53
N THR A 441 18.51 17.38 17.53
CA THR A 441 17.54 17.73 16.48
C THR A 441 17.11 16.49 15.68
N LYS A 442 18.07 15.62 15.33
CA LYS A 442 17.78 14.37 14.62
C LYS A 442 16.93 13.42 15.48
N LEU A 443 17.29 13.22 16.75
CA LEU A 443 16.51 12.42 17.70
C LEU A 443 15.07 12.91 17.80
N SER A 444 14.87 14.23 17.96
CA SER A 444 13.52 14.81 18.06
C SER A 444 12.68 14.56 16.80
N ARG A 445 13.29 14.57 15.61
CA ARG A 445 12.58 14.28 14.35
C ARG A 445 12.24 12.80 14.20
N LEU A 446 13.08 11.91 14.74
CA LEU A 446 12.94 10.45 14.63
C LEU A 446 12.12 9.82 15.78
N THR A 447 11.69 10.61 16.77
CA THR A 447 10.87 10.14 17.89
C THR A 447 9.57 10.94 18.12
N PRO A 448 8.75 11.22 17.08
CA PRO A 448 7.35 11.61 17.30
C PRO A 448 6.65 10.53 18.13
N ILE A 449 5.89 10.92 19.16
CA ILE A 449 5.25 9.94 20.06
C ILE A 449 4.26 9.03 19.32
N THR A 450 3.55 9.56 18.32
CA THR A 450 2.64 8.77 17.49
C THR A 450 3.34 7.69 16.68
N MET A 451 4.57 7.94 16.23
CA MET A 451 5.42 6.94 15.58
C MET A 451 5.95 5.93 16.61
N MET A 452 6.38 6.39 17.78
CA MET A 452 6.89 5.53 18.86
C MET A 452 5.83 4.59 19.45
N LEU A 453 4.54 4.91 19.29
CA LEU A 453 3.43 4.05 19.69
C LEU A 453 3.11 2.94 18.68
N HIS A 454 3.76 2.94 17.51
CA HIS A 454 3.53 1.96 16.47
C HIS A 454 4.23 0.63 16.81
N GLU A 455 3.53 -0.50 16.69
CA GLU A 455 4.07 -1.84 17.03
C GLU A 455 5.35 -2.17 16.27
N ALA A 456 5.48 -1.72 15.02
CA ALA A 456 6.69 -1.92 14.23
C ALA A 456 7.97 -1.32 14.86
N VAL A 457 7.87 -0.41 15.83
CA VAL A 457 9.04 0.12 16.55
C VAL A 457 9.71 -0.93 17.44
N LEU A 458 8.97 -1.97 17.83
CA LEU A 458 9.47 -3.02 18.71
C LEU A 458 10.55 -3.88 18.04
N ASP A 459 10.46 -4.11 16.73
CA ASP A 459 11.42 -4.92 15.99
C ASP A 459 11.69 -4.32 14.60
N LEU A 460 12.96 -3.96 14.36
CA LEU A 460 13.43 -3.42 13.09
C LEU A 460 13.60 -4.50 12.01
N SER A 461 13.81 -5.77 12.39
CA SER A 461 14.12 -6.86 11.45
C SER A 461 12.99 -7.13 10.44
N ASP A 462 11.76 -6.78 10.84
CA ASP A 462 10.55 -6.95 10.04
C ASP A 462 10.21 -5.73 9.16
N TRP A 463 11.04 -4.69 9.13
CA TRP A 463 10.74 -3.48 8.35
C TRP A 463 10.90 -3.69 6.86
N ASP A 464 9.83 -3.37 6.13
CA ASP A 464 9.77 -3.26 4.68
C ASP A 464 9.29 -1.85 4.27
N ASP A 465 9.10 -1.64 2.96
CA ASP A 465 8.61 -0.36 2.43
C ASP A 465 7.24 0.05 3.02
N GLU A 466 6.38 -0.92 3.35
CA GLU A 466 5.05 -0.65 3.96
C GLU A 466 5.23 -0.14 5.39
N VAL A 467 6.04 -0.80 6.21
CA VAL A 467 6.32 -0.32 7.58
C VAL A 467 6.89 1.09 7.55
N VAL A 468 7.82 1.35 6.63
CA VAL A 468 8.41 2.68 6.48
C VAL A 468 7.35 3.73 6.10
N LEU A 469 6.34 3.36 5.31
CA LEU A 469 5.22 4.24 4.97
C LEU A 469 4.26 4.42 6.16
N GLU A 470 3.86 3.34 6.83
CA GLU A 470 3.00 3.35 8.03
C GLU A 470 3.61 4.22 9.13
N LEU A 471 4.93 4.12 9.35
CA LEU A 471 5.63 4.95 10.32
C LEU A 471 5.70 6.42 9.91
N GLN A 472 5.76 6.74 8.61
CA GLN A 472 5.65 8.13 8.13
C GLN A 472 4.24 8.69 8.36
N GLU A 473 3.22 7.90 8.09
CA GLU A 473 1.83 8.26 8.34
C GLU A 473 1.61 8.46 9.85
N ALA A 474 2.06 7.51 10.68
CA ALA A 474 1.99 7.61 12.14
C ALA A 474 2.74 8.85 12.66
N ALA A 475 3.94 9.14 12.14
CA ALA A 475 4.71 10.32 12.51
C ALA A 475 3.97 11.64 12.21
N THR A 476 3.18 11.68 11.12
CA THR A 476 2.46 12.88 10.69
C THR A 476 1.02 12.97 11.22
N ALA A 477 0.43 11.85 11.66
CA ALA A 477 -0.95 11.76 12.12
C ALA A 477 -1.27 12.64 13.34
N GLY A 478 -0.28 12.86 14.22
CA GLY A 478 -0.48 13.59 15.48
C GLY A 478 -0.30 15.12 15.39
N SER A 479 0.17 15.66 14.26
CA SER A 479 0.52 17.08 14.21
C SER A 479 0.44 17.67 12.80
N GLY A 480 -0.23 18.82 12.66
CA GLY A 480 -0.35 19.58 11.41
C GLY A 480 0.98 20.20 10.97
N TRP A 481 1.97 19.37 10.66
CA TRP A 481 3.31 19.79 10.27
C TRP A 481 3.28 20.67 9.04
N SER A 482 4.06 21.76 9.07
CA SER A 482 4.37 22.53 7.87
C SER A 482 5.10 21.66 6.83
N GLU A 483 5.04 22.04 5.55
CA GLU A 483 5.77 21.33 4.49
C GLU A 483 7.28 21.23 4.78
N ASN A 484 7.87 22.26 5.40
CA ASN A 484 9.29 22.28 5.75
C ASN A 484 9.63 21.28 6.86
N THR A 485 8.78 21.19 7.90
CA THR A 485 8.95 20.23 8.99
C THR A 485 8.88 18.80 8.45
N ARG A 486 7.90 18.53 7.58
CA ARG A 486 7.72 17.23 6.92
C ARG A 486 8.91 16.86 6.03
N ALA A 487 9.40 17.80 5.21
CA ALA A 487 10.59 17.57 4.39
C ALA A 487 11.85 17.29 5.25
N ALA A 488 12.01 17.99 6.37
CA ALA A 488 13.13 17.79 7.29
C ALA A 488 13.06 16.43 8.02
N PHE A 489 11.86 15.97 8.38
CA PHE A 489 11.62 14.63 8.87
C PHE A 489 12.05 13.60 7.82
N TYR A 490 11.51 13.67 6.60
CA TYR A 490 11.83 12.69 5.56
C TYR A 490 13.32 12.61 5.24
N LYS A 491 13.99 13.77 5.19
CA LYS A 491 15.44 13.81 5.02
C LYS A 491 16.19 13.08 6.14
N THR A 492 15.76 13.28 7.39
CA THR A 492 16.42 12.68 8.57
C THR A 492 16.12 11.18 8.68
N PHE A 493 14.87 10.78 8.42
CA PHE A 493 14.44 9.39 8.46
C PHE A 493 15.15 8.56 7.39
N ARG A 494 15.29 9.12 6.18
CA ARG A 494 16.10 8.50 5.13
C ARG A 494 17.56 8.28 5.52
N GLN A 495 18.20 9.24 6.20
CA GLN A 495 19.58 9.09 6.67
C GLN A 495 19.70 7.93 7.67
N PHE A 496 18.69 7.77 8.54
CA PHE A 496 18.62 6.66 9.47
C PHE A 496 18.43 5.30 8.75
N LEU A 497 17.54 5.23 7.76
CA LEU A 497 17.34 3.98 7.00
C LEU A 497 18.61 3.59 6.23
N ALA A 498 19.30 4.55 5.61
CA ALA A 498 20.57 4.30 4.92
C ALA A 498 21.68 3.81 5.87
N PHE A 499 21.69 4.35 7.10
CA PHE A 499 22.56 3.85 8.15
C PHE A 499 22.28 2.39 8.47
N CYS A 500 21.01 2.02 8.72
CA CYS A 500 20.65 0.63 9.02
C CYS A 500 21.05 -0.32 7.88
N GLN A 501 20.86 0.09 6.62
CA GLN A 501 21.27 -0.67 5.43
C GLN A 501 22.76 -0.90 5.34
N HIS A 502 23.57 0.09 5.72
CA HIS A 502 25.02 -0.07 5.73
C HIS A 502 25.47 -1.18 6.68
N TYR A 503 24.71 -1.43 7.76
CA TYR A 503 24.96 -2.48 8.74
C TYR A 503 24.12 -3.75 8.51
N GLY A 504 23.64 -3.98 7.27
CA GLY A 504 22.96 -5.21 6.88
C GLY A 504 21.53 -5.36 7.39
N GLN A 505 20.92 -4.28 7.90
CA GLN A 505 19.49 -4.25 8.24
C GLN A 505 18.66 -3.66 7.10
N LEU A 506 17.35 -3.86 7.09
CA LEU A 506 16.44 -3.24 6.11
C LEU A 506 16.77 -3.57 4.63
N GLU A 507 17.21 -4.79 4.34
CA GLU A 507 17.57 -5.21 2.97
C GLU A 507 16.40 -5.05 1.96
N GLU A 508 15.16 -5.13 2.43
CA GLU A 508 13.95 -5.01 1.61
C GLU A 508 13.41 -3.58 1.48
N VAL A 509 13.90 -2.66 2.31
CA VAL A 509 13.53 -1.25 2.20
C VAL A 509 14.29 -0.68 1.01
N SER A 510 13.60 -0.17 0.02
CA SER A 510 14.27 0.59 -1.03
C SER A 510 14.47 2.04 -0.57
N LEU A 511 15.53 2.74 -0.97
CA LEU A 511 15.67 4.17 -0.69
C LEU A 511 15.58 4.96 -2.00
N PRO A 512 14.64 5.91 -2.16
CA PRO A 512 14.51 6.69 -3.39
C PRO A 512 15.74 7.57 -3.63
N ARG A 513 15.86 8.33 -4.73
CA ARG A 513 17.02 9.24 -4.98
C ARG A 513 16.99 10.49 -4.09
N SER A 514 18.15 11.08 -3.79
CA SER A 514 18.28 12.24 -2.88
C SER A 514 17.45 13.43 -3.39
N GLY A 515 16.59 14.00 -2.55
CA GLY A 515 15.74 15.16 -2.89
C GLY A 515 14.24 14.88 -3.11
N ALA A 516 13.80 13.62 -3.08
CA ALA A 516 12.38 13.27 -3.15
C ALA A 516 11.59 13.78 -1.92
N LYS A 517 10.39 14.34 -2.15
CA LYS A 517 9.48 14.85 -1.09
C LYS A 517 8.74 13.74 -0.33
N SER A 518 8.87 12.49 -0.76
CA SER A 518 8.39 11.27 -0.09
C SER A 518 9.52 10.25 -0.12
N ILE A 519 9.67 9.46 0.95
CA ILE A 519 10.63 8.34 0.96
C ILE A 519 10.02 7.12 0.27
N SER A 520 8.74 7.15 -0.17
CA SER A 520 8.07 5.95 -0.71
C SER A 520 8.85 5.32 -1.88
N PRO A 521 9.45 4.13 -1.68
CA PRO A 521 10.32 3.49 -2.67
C PRO A 521 9.57 2.61 -3.68
N SER A 522 8.31 2.25 -3.36
CA SER A 522 7.39 1.51 -4.22
C SER A 522 7.27 2.11 -5.63
N VAL A 523 7.47 3.43 -5.71
CA VAL A 523 7.42 4.23 -6.92
C VAL A 523 8.55 3.83 -7.91
N LEU A 524 9.68 3.31 -7.45
CA LEU A 524 10.79 2.88 -8.32
C LEU A 524 10.67 1.42 -8.78
N ARG A 525 9.96 0.56 -8.03
CA ARG A 525 9.71 -0.87 -8.33
C ARG A 525 8.57 -1.02 -9.35
N THR A 526 8.71 -0.41 -10.52
CA THR A 526 7.62 -0.35 -11.51
C THR A 526 7.43 -1.62 -12.31
N ARG A 527 8.42 -2.51 -12.37
CA ARG A 527 8.34 -3.72 -13.19
C ARG A 527 7.74 -4.87 -12.38
N ILE A 528 6.50 -5.25 -12.72
CA ILE A 528 5.80 -6.36 -12.10
C ILE A 528 6.12 -7.67 -12.83
N LEU A 529 6.18 -8.78 -12.08
CA LEU A 529 6.24 -10.11 -12.65
C LEU A 529 4.96 -10.41 -13.43
N SER A 530 5.10 -11.02 -14.61
CA SER A 530 3.97 -11.38 -15.48
C SER A 530 3.49 -12.80 -15.15
N PRO A 531 2.28 -13.19 -15.59
CA PRO A 531 1.81 -14.56 -15.43
C PRO A 531 2.75 -15.58 -16.08
N ASP A 532 3.34 -15.25 -17.22
CA ASP A 532 4.30 -16.13 -17.92
C ASP A 532 5.61 -16.28 -17.13
N HIS A 533 6.09 -15.21 -16.48
CA HIS A 533 7.23 -15.29 -15.55
C HIS A 533 6.91 -16.20 -14.35
N MET A 534 5.70 -16.07 -13.79
CA MET A 534 5.25 -16.93 -12.70
C MET A 534 5.18 -18.39 -13.13
N GLN A 535 4.62 -18.66 -14.31
CA GLN A 535 4.52 -20.02 -14.85
C GLN A 535 5.92 -20.64 -15.06
N THR A 536 6.88 -19.88 -15.57
CA THR A 536 8.28 -20.33 -15.73
C THR A 536 8.90 -20.75 -14.40
N VAL A 537 8.75 -19.92 -13.35
CA VAL A 537 9.26 -20.24 -12.01
C VAL A 537 8.51 -21.44 -11.41
N TRP A 538 7.19 -21.48 -11.56
CA TRP A 538 6.35 -22.56 -11.06
C TRP A 538 6.73 -23.91 -11.65
N GLU A 539 6.87 -23.99 -12.98
CA GLU A 539 7.27 -25.22 -13.69
C GLU A 539 8.68 -25.67 -13.28
N SER A 540 9.60 -24.72 -13.09
CA SER A 540 10.97 -25.03 -12.62
C SER A 540 11.01 -25.64 -11.21
N LEU A 541 10.06 -25.29 -10.34
CA LEU A 541 10.01 -25.72 -8.94
C LEU A 541 9.07 -26.89 -8.68
N THR A 542 8.07 -27.13 -9.54
CA THR A 542 7.01 -28.11 -9.25
C THR A 542 6.85 -29.19 -10.32
N GLY A 543 7.60 -29.11 -11.43
CA GLY A 543 7.51 -30.07 -12.52
C GLY A 543 7.86 -31.50 -12.11
N ARG A 544 6.86 -32.39 -12.12
CA ARG A 544 6.98 -33.86 -11.89
C ARG A 544 7.67 -34.23 -10.57
N LEU A 545 7.25 -33.62 -9.46
CA LEU A 545 7.80 -33.87 -8.13
C LEU A 545 6.87 -34.74 -7.26
N PRO A 546 7.43 -35.56 -6.34
CA PRO A 546 6.64 -36.20 -5.31
C PRO A 546 6.15 -35.18 -4.27
N ASP A 547 5.04 -35.50 -3.61
CA ASP A 547 4.53 -34.71 -2.48
C ASP A 547 5.55 -34.68 -1.33
N GLY A 548 5.75 -33.50 -0.73
CA GLY A 548 6.71 -33.27 0.36
C GLY A 548 8.12 -32.86 -0.08
N ASP A 549 8.37 -32.72 -1.39
CA ASP A 549 9.66 -32.24 -1.91
C ASP A 549 9.91 -30.76 -1.50
N PRO A 550 11.12 -30.39 -1.03
CA PRO A 550 11.46 -29.00 -0.71
C PRO A 550 11.16 -27.98 -1.82
N ARG A 551 11.23 -28.40 -3.09
CA ARG A 551 10.92 -27.54 -4.24
C ARG A 551 9.43 -27.28 -4.38
N GLN A 552 8.56 -28.25 -4.03
CA GLN A 552 7.12 -28.05 -3.93
C GLN A 552 6.82 -26.92 -2.94
N MET A 553 7.46 -26.95 -1.76
CA MET A 553 7.36 -25.86 -0.77
C MET A 553 7.81 -24.51 -1.35
N MET A 554 8.98 -24.44 -1.99
CA MET A 554 9.46 -23.20 -2.60
C MET A 554 8.46 -22.66 -3.65
N GLY A 555 7.90 -23.53 -4.49
CA GLY A 555 6.87 -23.17 -5.47
C GLY A 555 5.62 -22.58 -4.80
N LEU A 556 5.14 -23.23 -3.73
CA LEU A 556 3.98 -22.74 -2.95
C LEU A 556 4.25 -21.41 -2.26
N VAL A 557 5.46 -21.18 -1.74
CA VAL A 557 5.89 -19.90 -1.17
C VAL A 557 5.79 -18.78 -2.21
N VAL A 558 6.29 -19.00 -3.44
CA VAL A 558 6.15 -18.03 -4.53
C VAL A 558 4.68 -17.83 -4.92
N ALA A 559 3.88 -18.90 -5.00
CA ALA A 559 2.47 -18.82 -5.36
C ALA A 559 1.63 -18.05 -4.32
N LEU A 560 1.91 -18.21 -3.03
CA LEU A 560 1.27 -17.43 -1.96
C LEU A 560 1.61 -15.94 -2.04
N GLY A 561 2.85 -15.60 -2.42
CA GLY A 561 3.23 -14.21 -2.71
C GLY A 561 2.53 -13.64 -3.95
N PHE A 562 2.56 -14.37 -5.07
CA PHE A 562 2.11 -13.87 -6.38
C PHE A 562 0.60 -13.90 -6.58
N TYR A 563 -0.08 -15.00 -6.20
CA TYR A 563 -1.53 -15.12 -6.31
C TYR A 563 -2.24 -14.66 -5.04
N GLY A 564 -1.67 -14.98 -3.88
CA GLY A 564 -2.27 -14.65 -2.58
C GLY A 564 -1.96 -13.24 -2.09
N GLY A 565 -0.92 -12.59 -2.60
CA GLY A 565 -0.49 -11.27 -2.14
C GLY A 565 0.05 -11.27 -0.71
N LEU A 566 0.49 -12.43 -0.19
CA LEU A 566 1.02 -12.55 1.16
C LEU A 566 2.41 -11.90 1.27
N ARG A 567 2.70 -11.32 2.44
CA ARG A 567 4.04 -10.88 2.81
C ARG A 567 4.93 -12.07 3.15
N ALA A 568 6.25 -11.90 3.06
CA ALA A 568 7.21 -12.91 3.48
C ALA A 568 6.99 -13.34 4.95
N SER A 569 6.79 -12.36 5.85
CA SER A 569 6.51 -12.63 7.26
C SER A 569 5.18 -13.37 7.47
N GLU A 570 4.15 -13.06 6.69
CA GLU A 570 2.87 -13.76 6.72
C GLU A 570 3.07 -15.23 6.30
N VAL A 571 3.75 -15.49 5.17
CA VAL A 571 4.06 -16.85 4.69
C VAL A 571 4.81 -17.66 5.74
N MET A 572 5.85 -17.09 6.35
CA MET A 572 6.64 -17.78 7.38
C MET A 572 5.92 -17.96 8.72
N SER A 573 4.77 -17.32 8.92
CA SER A 573 3.97 -17.44 10.14
C SER A 573 2.81 -18.42 10.02
N LEU A 574 2.54 -18.93 8.81
CA LEU A 574 1.44 -19.86 8.57
C LEU A 574 1.72 -21.20 9.24
N THR A 575 0.69 -21.74 9.88
CA THR A 575 0.65 -23.10 10.41
C THR A 575 -0.31 -23.96 9.61
N LEU A 576 -0.28 -25.28 9.81
CA LEU A 576 -1.22 -26.19 9.15
C LEU A 576 -2.68 -25.83 9.50
N ASN A 577 -2.93 -25.32 10.70
CA ASN A 577 -4.26 -24.86 11.12
C ASN A 577 -4.79 -23.66 10.30
N ASN A 578 -3.90 -22.92 9.64
CA ASN A 578 -4.30 -21.77 8.83
C ASN A 578 -4.75 -22.13 7.40
N VAL A 579 -4.60 -23.40 6.98
CA VAL A 579 -4.99 -23.85 5.65
C VAL A 579 -6.28 -24.65 5.74
N LEU A 580 -7.38 -24.05 5.28
CA LEU A 580 -8.70 -24.68 5.29
C LEU A 580 -9.03 -25.23 3.91
N LEU A 581 -8.95 -26.56 3.79
CA LEU A 581 -9.30 -27.31 2.59
C LEU A 581 -10.74 -27.79 2.68
N GLY A 582 -11.57 -27.42 1.72
CA GLY A 582 -12.94 -27.91 1.60
C GLY A 582 -13.06 -29.07 0.60
N PRO A 583 -14.23 -29.74 0.57
CA PRO A 583 -14.48 -30.85 -0.33
C PRO A 583 -14.36 -30.42 -1.80
N ALA A 584 -13.95 -31.36 -2.66
CA ALA A 584 -13.97 -31.16 -4.11
C ALA A 584 -15.42 -31.02 -4.60
N ASN A 585 -15.67 -30.06 -5.49
CA ASN A 585 -16.96 -29.93 -6.16
C ASN A 585 -17.11 -30.99 -7.27
N ALA A 586 -18.26 -30.99 -7.95
CA ALA A 586 -18.54 -31.93 -9.05
C ALA A 586 -17.55 -31.86 -10.22
N GLN A 587 -16.78 -30.77 -10.31
CA GLN A 587 -15.73 -30.56 -11.32
C GLN A 587 -14.33 -30.93 -10.81
N GLY A 588 -14.22 -31.52 -9.60
CA GLY A 588 -12.95 -31.90 -8.99
C GLY A 588 -12.19 -30.75 -8.33
N ASN A 589 -12.74 -29.52 -8.33
CA ASN A 589 -12.07 -28.36 -7.74
C ASN A 589 -12.38 -28.27 -6.24
N SER A 590 -11.36 -28.25 -5.40
CA SER A 590 -11.51 -28.05 -3.96
C SER A 590 -11.38 -26.58 -3.58
N SER A 591 -12.15 -26.15 -2.58
CA SER A 591 -11.91 -24.86 -1.96
C SER A 591 -10.65 -24.90 -1.10
N CYS A 592 -9.85 -23.85 -1.17
CA CYS A 592 -8.63 -23.68 -0.36
C CYS A 592 -8.60 -22.25 0.13
N TRP A 593 -8.67 -22.09 1.44
CA TRP A 593 -8.61 -20.81 2.10
C TRP A 593 -7.39 -20.73 3.01
N ILE A 594 -6.69 -19.60 2.95
CA ILE A 594 -5.57 -19.30 3.83
C ILE A 594 -6.03 -18.26 4.84
N GLU A 595 -6.04 -18.64 6.12
CA GLU A 595 -6.32 -17.72 7.21
C GLU A 595 -5.04 -17.01 7.64
N ILE A 596 -5.10 -15.68 7.71
CA ILE A 596 -4.02 -14.86 8.24
C ILE A 596 -4.53 -14.39 9.60
N PRO A 597 -4.19 -15.11 10.69
CA PRO A 597 -4.77 -14.89 12.03
C PRO A 597 -4.30 -13.58 12.67
N GLY A 598 -3.25 -12.97 12.13
CA GLY A 598 -2.69 -11.71 12.59
C GLY A 598 -1.59 -11.20 11.67
N GLY A 599 -1.32 -9.91 11.80
CA GLY A 599 -0.17 -9.21 11.26
C GLY A 599 0.03 -7.93 12.08
N LYS A 600 0.90 -7.02 11.64
CA LYS A 600 1.32 -5.80 12.37
C LYS A 600 0.19 -4.83 12.78
N THR A 601 -1.05 -5.07 12.35
CA THR A 601 -2.23 -4.30 12.76
C THR A 601 -3.46 -5.21 12.87
N PRO A 602 -4.50 -4.84 13.65
CA PRO A 602 -5.78 -5.56 13.68
C PRO A 602 -6.46 -5.69 12.30
N ALA A 603 -6.13 -4.81 11.34
CA ALA A 603 -6.61 -4.86 9.96
C ALA A 603 -5.90 -5.92 9.09
N ALA A 604 -4.79 -6.50 9.57
CA ALA A 604 -4.06 -7.54 8.85
C ALA A 604 -4.75 -8.90 8.89
N ARG A 605 -5.67 -9.10 9.85
CA ARG A 605 -6.49 -10.31 9.97
C ARG A 605 -7.41 -10.45 8.76
N ARG A 606 -7.16 -11.47 7.94
CA ARG A 606 -7.92 -11.68 6.70
C ARG A 606 -7.88 -13.13 6.27
N ARG A 607 -8.77 -13.46 5.33
CA ARG A 607 -8.84 -14.78 4.71
C ARG A 607 -8.61 -14.63 3.21
N VAL A 608 -7.71 -15.41 2.65
CA VAL A 608 -7.40 -15.42 1.22
C VAL A 608 -8.03 -16.63 0.57
N ALA A 609 -8.89 -16.40 -0.42
CA ALA A 609 -9.50 -17.45 -1.24
C ALA A 609 -8.51 -17.95 -2.31
N LEU A 610 -7.51 -18.74 -1.93
CA LEU A 610 -6.45 -19.16 -2.85
C LEU A 610 -7.01 -19.88 -4.09
N HIS A 611 -8.05 -20.70 -3.91
CA HIS A 611 -8.77 -21.38 -5.00
C HIS A 611 -9.46 -20.45 -6.03
N VAL A 612 -9.72 -19.19 -5.68
CA VAL A 612 -10.22 -18.16 -6.62
C VAL A 612 -9.06 -17.42 -7.27
N MET A 613 -8.00 -17.19 -6.49
CA MET A 613 -6.88 -16.34 -6.90
C MET A 613 -5.84 -17.07 -7.76
N ALA A 614 -5.65 -18.36 -7.54
CA ALA A 614 -4.61 -19.19 -8.14
C ALA A 614 -5.20 -20.31 -9.04
N PRO A 615 -4.43 -20.82 -10.03
CA PRO A 615 -4.88 -21.90 -10.90
C PRO A 615 -5.05 -23.23 -10.12
N PRO A 616 -5.88 -24.17 -10.62
CA PRO A 616 -6.12 -25.46 -9.96
C PRO A 616 -4.86 -26.25 -9.61
N SER A 617 -3.83 -26.21 -10.46
CA SER A 617 -2.54 -26.87 -10.22
C SER A 617 -1.85 -26.39 -8.93
N VAL A 618 -2.02 -25.13 -8.54
CA VAL A 618 -1.49 -24.61 -7.26
C VAL A 618 -2.26 -25.21 -6.09
N ILE A 619 -3.57 -25.42 -6.23
CA ILE A 619 -4.42 -25.99 -5.20
C ILE A 619 -4.09 -27.47 -4.99
N GLU A 620 -3.91 -28.21 -6.07
CA GLU A 620 -3.47 -29.61 -6.04
C GLU A 620 -2.12 -29.76 -5.32
N GLN A 621 -1.14 -28.92 -5.64
CA GLN A 621 0.17 -28.93 -4.97
C GLN A 621 0.07 -28.53 -3.48
N MET A 622 -0.78 -27.56 -3.13
CA MET A 622 -1.02 -27.19 -1.74
C MET A 622 -1.65 -28.35 -0.94
N GLN A 623 -2.61 -29.07 -1.53
CA GLN A 623 -3.21 -30.24 -0.91
C GLN A 623 -2.22 -31.38 -0.71
N GLY A 624 -1.40 -31.68 -1.72
CA GLY A 624 -0.33 -32.66 -1.64
C GLY A 624 0.64 -32.34 -0.51
N TRP A 625 1.14 -31.10 -0.49
CA TRP A 625 2.04 -30.60 0.56
C TRP A 625 1.43 -30.70 1.96
N VAL A 626 0.19 -30.20 2.17
CA VAL A 626 -0.48 -30.24 3.47
C VAL A 626 -0.65 -31.68 3.96
N ARG A 627 -1.08 -32.61 3.09
CA ARG A 627 -1.22 -34.02 3.48
C ARG A 627 0.11 -34.65 3.89
N ALA A 628 1.16 -34.45 3.10
CA ALA A 628 2.49 -34.96 3.43
C ALA A 628 2.99 -34.36 4.76
N ARG A 629 2.85 -33.05 4.94
CA ARG A 629 3.28 -32.34 6.14
C ARG A 629 2.52 -32.78 7.40
N THR A 630 1.21 -32.94 7.31
CA THR A 630 0.39 -33.48 8.40
C THR A 630 0.81 -34.90 8.77
N SER A 631 1.13 -35.74 7.79
CA SER A 631 1.61 -37.10 8.05
C SER A 631 2.99 -37.11 8.71
N GLU A 632 3.91 -36.26 8.26
CA GLU A 632 5.28 -36.17 8.81
C GLU A 632 5.31 -35.64 10.24
N CYS A 633 4.37 -34.74 10.56
CA CYS A 633 4.28 -34.05 11.85
C CYS A 633 3.05 -34.50 12.67
N ALA A 634 2.58 -35.74 12.49
CA ALA A 634 1.37 -36.25 13.14
C ALA A 634 1.44 -36.24 14.69
N ALA A 635 2.63 -36.13 15.27
CA ALA A 635 2.83 -36.04 16.71
C ALA A 635 2.49 -34.66 17.32
N TRP A 636 2.33 -33.62 16.51
CA TRP A 636 2.11 -32.25 16.98
C TRP A 636 0.74 -31.70 16.58
N PRO A 637 0.14 -30.80 17.39
CA PRO A 637 -1.07 -30.09 17.00
C PRO A 637 -0.87 -29.28 15.70
N LEU A 638 -1.91 -29.18 14.87
CA LEU A 638 -1.85 -28.41 13.61
C LEU A 638 -1.54 -26.93 13.82
N ALA A 639 -1.96 -26.37 14.96
CA ALA A 639 -1.71 -24.97 15.32
C ALA A 639 -0.25 -24.71 15.70
N GLU A 640 0.49 -25.73 16.12
CA GLU A 640 1.90 -25.67 16.50
C GLU A 640 2.83 -26.20 15.40
N THR A 641 2.26 -26.65 14.28
CA THR A 641 3.03 -27.17 13.15
C THR A 641 3.08 -26.12 12.04
N ALA A 642 4.28 -25.61 11.76
CA ALA A 642 4.50 -24.66 10.68
C ALA A 642 4.14 -25.28 9.32
N LEU A 643 3.50 -24.48 8.47
CA LEU A 643 3.17 -24.88 7.10
C LEU A 643 4.45 -25.12 6.29
N PHE A 644 5.49 -24.33 6.52
CA PHE A 644 6.77 -24.40 5.81
C PHE A 644 7.93 -24.53 6.80
N GLY A 645 8.55 -25.71 6.84
CA GLY A 645 9.57 -26.08 7.82
C GLY A 645 10.32 -27.35 7.44
N PRO A 646 11.35 -27.74 8.21
CA PRO A 646 12.11 -28.97 7.97
C PRO A 646 11.24 -30.20 8.15
N ARG A 647 11.50 -31.25 7.37
CA ARG A 647 10.79 -32.53 7.47
C ARG A 647 10.89 -33.10 8.89
N HIS A 648 9.81 -33.70 9.36
CA HIS A 648 9.71 -34.30 10.71
C HIS A 648 9.95 -33.33 11.90
N SER A 649 9.90 -32.01 11.67
CA SER A 649 9.96 -30.99 12.72
C SER A 649 8.73 -30.08 12.62
N PRO A 650 8.10 -29.66 13.75
CA PRO A 650 7.00 -28.70 13.73
C PRO A 650 7.46 -27.26 13.44
N ASP A 651 8.76 -26.98 13.53
CA ASP A 651 9.30 -25.62 13.43
C ASP A 651 9.14 -25.00 12.04
N ALA A 652 9.08 -23.67 11.99
CA ALA A 652 9.13 -22.88 10.78
C ALA A 652 10.58 -22.60 10.35
N TYR A 653 10.84 -22.58 9.05
CA TYR A 653 12.10 -22.01 8.56
C TYR A 653 12.18 -20.52 8.84
N ALA A 654 13.35 -20.05 9.23
CA ALA A 654 13.62 -18.61 9.31
C ALA A 654 13.74 -18.00 7.90
N ARG A 655 13.41 -16.70 7.79
CA ARG A 655 14.16 -15.71 7.00
C ARG A 655 15.02 -16.23 5.84
N HIS A 656 16.28 -16.33 6.21
CA HIS A 656 17.43 -16.64 5.38
C HIS A 656 17.46 -18.12 4.97
N SER A 657 16.69 -19.00 5.64
CA SER A 657 16.60 -20.43 5.32
C SER A 657 15.55 -20.74 4.27
N LEU A 658 14.52 -19.91 4.10
CA LEU A 658 13.43 -20.13 3.15
C LEU A 658 13.26 -19.01 2.13
N ILE A 659 12.99 -17.78 2.60
CA ILE A 659 12.62 -16.67 1.70
C ILE A 659 13.81 -16.22 0.85
N LYS A 660 15.01 -16.11 1.44
CA LYS A 660 16.21 -15.70 0.70
C LYS A 660 16.59 -16.70 -0.41
N PRO A 661 16.65 -18.03 -0.16
CA PRO A 661 16.84 -19.03 -1.21
C PRO A 661 15.78 -18.97 -2.31
N VAL A 662 14.51 -18.73 -1.96
CA VAL A 662 13.44 -18.55 -2.95
C VAL A 662 13.66 -17.31 -3.81
N ILE A 663 14.06 -16.18 -3.22
CA ILE A 663 14.41 -14.95 -3.96
C ILE A 663 15.60 -15.20 -4.89
N GLU A 664 16.64 -15.89 -4.41
CA GLU A 664 17.83 -16.23 -5.20
C GLU A 664 17.47 -17.13 -6.38
N TRP A 665 16.58 -18.10 -6.19
CA TRP A 665 16.05 -18.92 -7.29
C TRP A 665 15.31 -18.08 -8.33
N MET A 666 14.37 -17.23 -7.89
CA MET A 666 13.64 -16.37 -8.82
C MET A 666 14.60 -15.47 -9.60
N ARG A 667 15.61 -14.89 -8.92
CA ARG A 667 16.65 -14.07 -9.57
C ARG A 667 17.47 -14.85 -10.58
N HIS A 668 17.74 -16.11 -10.29
CA HIS A 668 18.43 -17.00 -11.22
C HIS A 668 17.58 -17.25 -12.49
N VAL A 669 16.32 -17.64 -12.31
CA VAL A 669 15.42 -18.00 -13.42
C VAL A 669 15.01 -16.79 -14.27
N LEU A 670 14.76 -15.64 -13.64
CA LEU A 670 14.10 -14.49 -14.26
C LEU A 670 14.98 -13.23 -14.40
N GLY A 671 16.17 -13.21 -13.80
CA GLY A 671 17.10 -12.08 -13.82
C GLY A 671 17.15 -11.26 -12.53
N GLY A 672 18.04 -10.25 -12.47
CA GLY A 672 18.25 -9.42 -11.29
C GLY A 672 17.05 -8.54 -10.92
N ASP A 673 17.05 -7.88 -9.76
CA ASP A 673 15.98 -6.95 -9.33
C ASP A 673 14.62 -7.59 -8.98
N ILE A 674 14.63 -8.83 -8.49
CA ILE A 674 13.47 -9.50 -7.88
C ILE A 674 13.61 -9.49 -6.37
N ASP A 675 12.53 -9.22 -5.67
CA ASP A 675 12.37 -9.48 -4.25
C ASP A 675 10.98 -10.10 -4.00
N PHE A 676 10.75 -10.54 -2.76
CA PHE A 676 9.49 -11.18 -2.41
C PHE A 676 8.33 -10.17 -2.41
N HIS A 677 8.60 -8.91 -2.05
CA HIS A 677 7.57 -7.86 -2.02
C HIS A 677 7.02 -7.55 -3.42
N GLY A 678 7.84 -7.62 -4.48
CA GLY A 678 7.41 -7.49 -5.87
C GLY A 678 6.31 -8.48 -6.28
N LEU A 679 6.23 -9.66 -5.65
CA LEU A 679 5.14 -10.62 -5.88
C LEU A 679 3.79 -10.05 -5.41
N ARG A 680 3.77 -9.31 -4.29
CA ARG A 680 2.58 -8.64 -3.76
C ARG A 680 2.11 -7.50 -4.68
N HIS A 681 3.04 -6.74 -5.24
CA HIS A 681 2.73 -5.73 -6.28
C HIS A 681 2.11 -6.37 -7.52
N ALA A 682 2.66 -7.51 -7.97
CA ALA A 682 2.09 -8.27 -9.07
C ALA A 682 0.68 -8.77 -8.73
N ALA A 683 0.47 -9.34 -7.54
CA ALA A 683 -0.82 -9.84 -7.07
C ALA A 683 -1.92 -8.76 -7.15
N VAL A 684 -1.66 -7.56 -6.62
CA VAL A 684 -2.59 -6.43 -6.67
C VAL A 684 -2.81 -5.97 -8.12
N SER A 685 -1.73 -5.75 -8.86
CA SER A 685 -1.78 -5.23 -10.24
C SER A 685 -2.58 -6.15 -11.18
N TRP A 686 -2.37 -7.46 -11.11
CA TRP A 686 -3.10 -8.44 -11.91
C TRP A 686 -4.54 -8.61 -11.44
N THR A 687 -4.81 -8.56 -10.13
CA THR A 687 -6.18 -8.63 -9.61
C THR A 687 -7.03 -7.45 -10.09
N LEU A 688 -6.50 -6.23 -10.06
CA LEU A 688 -7.20 -5.06 -10.59
C LEU A 688 -7.49 -5.18 -12.09
N LEU A 689 -6.53 -5.73 -12.85
CA LEU A 689 -6.70 -5.95 -14.28
C LEU A 689 -7.74 -7.03 -14.58
N ARG A 690 -7.75 -8.13 -13.82
CA ARG A 690 -8.78 -9.20 -13.88
C ARG A 690 -10.16 -8.64 -13.57
N LEU A 691 -10.30 -7.87 -12.50
CA LEU A 691 -11.57 -7.26 -12.11
C LEU A 691 -12.11 -6.30 -13.19
N HIS A 692 -11.24 -5.52 -13.83
CA HIS A 692 -11.64 -4.65 -14.95
C HIS A 692 -12.02 -5.47 -16.19
N ALA A 693 -11.22 -6.48 -16.56
CA ALA A 693 -11.50 -7.37 -17.68
C ALA A 693 -12.80 -8.17 -17.50
N ALA A 694 -13.13 -8.58 -16.27
CA ALA A 694 -14.39 -9.25 -15.94
C ALA A 694 -15.62 -8.34 -16.17
N GLN A 695 -15.46 -7.02 -15.95
CA GLN A 695 -16.53 -6.03 -16.17
C GLN A 695 -16.59 -5.54 -17.62
N GLN A 696 -15.51 -5.69 -18.40
CA GLN A 696 -15.38 -5.18 -19.76
C GLN A 696 -14.78 -6.26 -20.69
N PRO A 697 -15.59 -7.18 -21.25
CA PRO A 697 -15.09 -8.26 -22.11
C PRO A 697 -14.32 -7.79 -23.35
N ALA A 698 -14.68 -6.63 -23.91
CA ALA A 698 -13.95 -6.04 -25.04
C ALA A 698 -12.51 -5.62 -24.67
N PHE A 699 -12.29 -5.18 -23.42
CA PHE A 699 -10.96 -4.84 -22.92
C PHE A 699 -10.07 -6.08 -22.78
N ARG A 700 -10.64 -7.22 -22.32
CA ARG A 700 -9.91 -8.49 -22.21
C ARG A 700 -9.22 -8.89 -23.51
N GLN A 701 -9.90 -8.72 -24.65
CA GLN A 701 -9.36 -9.10 -25.97
C GLN A 701 -8.12 -8.30 -26.37
N GLN A 702 -7.93 -7.12 -25.77
CA GLN A 702 -6.79 -6.25 -26.04
C GLN A 702 -5.54 -6.66 -25.24
N LEU A 703 -5.66 -7.53 -24.24
CA LEU A 703 -4.55 -7.93 -23.36
C LEU A 703 -3.61 -8.96 -24.02
N GLN A 704 -2.31 -8.83 -23.75
CA GLN A 704 -1.29 -9.79 -24.19
C GLN A 704 -1.56 -11.19 -23.60
N HIS A 705 -1.79 -11.26 -22.28
CA HIS A 705 -2.04 -12.53 -21.57
C HIS A 705 -3.50 -13.01 -21.64
N ARG A 706 -4.28 -12.62 -22.65
CA ARG A 706 -5.72 -12.95 -22.76
C ARG A 706 -6.03 -14.46 -22.74
N HIS A 707 -5.04 -15.29 -23.09
CA HIS A 707 -5.12 -16.75 -23.12
C HIS A 707 -4.63 -17.42 -21.82
N HIS A 708 -4.05 -16.67 -20.89
CA HIS A 708 -3.63 -17.19 -19.60
C HIS A 708 -4.85 -17.48 -18.70
N TRP A 709 -4.76 -18.50 -17.84
CA TRP A 709 -5.86 -18.95 -16.95
C TRP A 709 -6.56 -17.80 -16.20
N MET A 710 -5.77 -16.83 -15.71
CA MET A 710 -6.26 -15.64 -14.98
C MET A 710 -7.36 -14.85 -15.72
N PHE A 711 -7.35 -14.91 -17.06
CA PHE A 711 -8.25 -14.18 -17.93
C PHE A 711 -9.28 -15.09 -18.60
N CYS A 712 -9.35 -16.38 -18.30
CA CYS A 712 -10.44 -17.24 -18.75
C CYS A 712 -11.78 -16.80 -18.12
N ASP A 713 -12.90 -16.97 -18.84
CA ASP A 713 -14.21 -16.48 -18.39
C ASP A 713 -14.60 -16.99 -17.01
N ALA A 714 -14.47 -18.30 -16.78
CA ALA A 714 -14.77 -18.91 -15.48
C ALA A 714 -13.90 -18.34 -14.33
N SER A 715 -12.62 -18.05 -14.59
CA SER A 715 -11.71 -17.46 -13.59
C SER A 715 -12.07 -16.00 -13.29
N LEU A 716 -12.43 -15.23 -14.31
CA LEU A 716 -12.85 -13.84 -14.18
C LEU A 716 -14.18 -13.73 -13.43
N GLU A 717 -15.16 -14.59 -13.76
CA GLU A 717 -16.44 -14.66 -13.09
C GLU A 717 -16.30 -15.05 -11.62
N ALA A 718 -15.49 -16.08 -11.31
CA ALA A 718 -15.20 -16.47 -9.93
C ALA A 718 -14.55 -15.33 -9.13
N THR A 719 -13.59 -14.62 -9.74
CA THR A 719 -12.93 -13.46 -9.12
C THR A 719 -13.91 -12.33 -8.85
N LEU A 720 -14.71 -11.96 -9.85
CA LEU A 720 -15.70 -10.90 -9.72
C LEU A 720 -16.74 -11.24 -8.65
N THR A 721 -17.24 -12.48 -8.65
CA THR A 721 -18.20 -12.98 -7.68
C THR A 721 -17.63 -12.94 -6.26
N HIS A 722 -16.38 -13.36 -6.07
CA HIS A 722 -15.72 -13.30 -4.77
C HIS A 722 -15.63 -11.88 -4.22
N PHE A 723 -15.14 -10.92 -5.02
CA PHE A 723 -14.98 -9.54 -4.58
C PHE A 723 -16.29 -8.75 -4.50
N CYS A 724 -17.31 -9.09 -5.30
CA CYS A 724 -18.62 -8.45 -5.22
C CYS A 724 -19.50 -9.03 -4.13
N GLY A 725 -19.42 -10.34 -3.86
CA GLY A 725 -20.23 -11.03 -2.86
C GLY A 725 -19.96 -10.58 -1.42
N ALA A 726 -18.78 -9.99 -1.16
CA ALA A 726 -18.36 -9.56 0.17
C ALA A 726 -19.26 -8.47 0.83
N GLU A 727 -19.99 -7.66 0.04
CA GLU A 727 -20.92 -6.62 0.55
C GLU A 727 -22.34 -6.72 -0.06
N GLY A 728 -22.70 -7.89 -0.63
CA GLY A 728 -23.98 -8.13 -1.30
C GLY A 728 -24.07 -7.54 -2.73
N HIS A 729 -25.27 -7.58 -3.31
CA HIS A 729 -25.54 -7.34 -4.74
C HIS A 729 -25.17 -5.94 -5.29
N ASP A 730 -24.77 -5.00 -4.43
CA ASP A 730 -24.55 -3.59 -4.80
C ASP A 730 -23.08 -3.12 -4.73
N THR A 731 -22.10 -4.00 -4.56
CA THR A 731 -20.66 -3.61 -4.45
C THR A 731 -20.18 -2.79 -5.66
N LEU A 732 -20.59 -3.19 -6.87
CA LEU A 732 -20.26 -2.47 -8.11
C LEU A 732 -20.99 -1.13 -8.20
N ALA A 733 -22.29 -1.10 -7.89
CA ALA A 733 -23.11 0.11 -7.89
C ALA A 733 -22.63 1.13 -6.84
N ARG A 734 -22.13 0.65 -5.69
CA ARG A 734 -21.58 1.47 -4.60
C ARG A 734 -20.12 1.86 -4.79
N GLY A 735 -19.44 1.30 -5.79
CA GLY A 735 -18.03 1.60 -6.11
C GLY A 735 -17.04 1.17 -5.02
N THR A 736 -17.38 0.16 -4.20
CA THR A 736 -16.56 -0.30 -3.07
C THR A 736 -15.59 -1.43 -3.44
N LEU A 737 -15.53 -1.83 -4.72
CA LEU A 737 -14.69 -2.94 -5.18
C LEU A 737 -13.21 -2.79 -4.77
N LEU A 738 -12.63 -1.61 -4.94
CA LEU A 738 -11.23 -1.36 -4.58
C LEU A 738 -10.97 -1.42 -3.08
N LEU A 739 -11.98 -1.12 -2.26
CA LEU A 739 -11.90 -1.31 -0.82
C LEU A 739 -11.82 -2.80 -0.48
N GLN A 740 -12.53 -3.66 -1.21
CA GLN A 740 -12.41 -5.11 -1.01
C GLN A 740 -11.02 -5.61 -1.37
N VAL A 741 -10.42 -5.10 -2.45
CA VAL A 741 -9.02 -5.42 -2.80
C VAL A 741 -8.06 -4.91 -1.71
N ALA A 742 -8.29 -3.71 -1.17
CA ALA A 742 -7.50 -3.18 -0.07
C ALA A 742 -7.61 -4.06 1.18
N LYS A 743 -8.82 -4.52 1.55
CA LYS A 743 -9.02 -5.46 2.65
C LYS A 743 -8.35 -6.81 2.39
N TRP A 744 -8.46 -7.34 1.18
CA TRP A 744 -7.85 -8.61 0.77
C TRP A 744 -6.31 -8.58 0.87
N ILE A 745 -5.68 -7.45 0.54
CA ILE A 745 -4.23 -7.31 0.68
C ILE A 745 -3.79 -6.90 2.10
N GLY A 746 -4.73 -6.49 2.96
CA GLY A 746 -4.47 -6.05 4.34
C GLY A 746 -4.09 -4.58 4.46
N HIS A 747 -4.53 -3.72 3.53
CA HIS A 747 -4.40 -2.26 3.62
C HIS A 747 -5.60 -1.62 4.30
N ARG A 748 -5.35 -0.56 5.07
CA ARG A 748 -6.39 0.20 5.77
C ARG A 748 -7.31 0.98 4.82
N ASP A 749 -6.77 1.49 3.73
CA ASP A 749 -7.52 2.23 2.72
C ASP A 749 -7.08 1.91 1.29
N SER A 750 -7.93 2.28 0.31
CA SER A 750 -7.64 2.08 -1.10
C SER A 750 -6.64 3.08 -1.69
N LYS A 751 -6.33 4.18 -0.99
CA LYS A 751 -5.38 5.17 -1.46
C LYS A 751 -3.97 4.60 -1.43
N THR A 752 -3.57 3.97 -0.32
CA THR A 752 -2.26 3.31 -0.20
C THR A 752 -2.08 2.22 -1.26
N LEU A 753 -3.14 1.45 -1.52
CA LEU A 753 -3.17 0.44 -2.57
C LEU A 753 -2.93 1.05 -3.96
N LEU A 754 -3.68 2.11 -4.31
CA LEU A 754 -3.61 2.71 -5.63
C LEU A 754 -2.30 3.45 -5.86
N GLU A 755 -1.77 4.15 -4.86
CA GLU A 755 -0.54 4.94 -4.99
C GLU A 755 0.72 4.07 -5.08
N ASN A 756 0.75 2.94 -4.39
CA ASN A 756 1.99 2.16 -4.21
C ASN A 756 2.00 0.79 -4.91
N TYR A 757 0.85 0.13 -5.12
CA TYR A 757 0.81 -1.28 -5.55
C TYR A 757 0.26 -1.51 -6.96
N ALA A 758 -0.55 -0.58 -7.44
CA ALA A 758 -1.40 -0.79 -8.59
C ALA A 758 -0.73 -0.30 -9.89
N HIS A 759 0.24 -1.06 -10.40
CA HIS A 759 1.04 -0.65 -11.56
C HIS A 759 0.35 -0.78 -12.92
N THR A 760 -0.84 -1.39 -12.95
CA THR A 760 -1.69 -1.56 -14.14
C THR A 760 -2.75 -0.46 -14.30
N LEU A 761 -2.85 0.47 -13.34
CA LEU A 761 -3.88 1.53 -13.36
C LEU A 761 -3.84 2.39 -14.61
N GLY A 762 -2.66 2.65 -15.16
CA GLY A 762 -2.49 3.42 -16.40
C GLY A 762 -3.34 2.89 -17.54
N ILE A 763 -3.35 1.57 -17.71
CA ILE A 763 -4.06 0.89 -18.79
C ILE A 763 -5.57 0.85 -18.51
N ILE A 764 -5.97 0.56 -17.27
CA ILE A 764 -7.38 0.59 -16.86
C ILE A 764 -7.97 2.00 -17.03
N HIS A 765 -7.24 3.01 -16.58
CA HIS A 765 -7.63 4.41 -16.72
C HIS A 765 -7.76 4.80 -18.20
N SER A 766 -6.84 4.33 -19.05
CA SER A 766 -6.89 4.55 -20.50
C SER A 766 -8.19 4.02 -21.13
N ASP A 767 -8.60 2.81 -20.76
CA ASP A 767 -9.85 2.21 -21.24
C ASP A 767 -11.09 2.97 -20.73
N ILE A 768 -11.08 3.41 -19.47
CA ILE A 768 -12.17 4.20 -18.88
C ILE A 768 -12.33 5.57 -19.56
N LEU A 769 -11.20 6.16 -19.98
CA LEU A 769 -11.18 7.43 -20.70
C LEU A 769 -11.50 7.28 -22.19
N ALA A 770 -11.44 6.07 -22.73
CA ALA A 770 -11.72 5.82 -24.14
C ALA A 770 -13.19 6.18 -24.44
N PRO A 771 -13.49 6.67 -25.66
CA PRO A 771 -14.86 6.91 -26.07
C PRO A 771 -15.64 5.60 -26.00
N LYS A 772 -16.60 5.49 -25.08
CA LYS A 772 -17.56 4.38 -25.12
C LYS A 772 -18.48 4.64 -26.32
N GLY A 773 -18.46 3.74 -27.29
CA GLY A 773 -19.44 3.75 -28.38
C GLY A 773 -20.84 3.90 -27.76
N ARG A 774 -21.57 4.93 -28.22
CA ARG A 774 -22.97 5.12 -27.81
C ARG A 774 -23.86 4.17 -28.57
#